data_AF-A0A496UW85-F1
#
_entry.id   AF-A0A496UW85-F1
#
_cell.length_a   1.000
_cell.length_b   1.000
_cell.length_c   1.000
_cell.angle_alpha   90.00
_cell.angle_beta   90.00
_cell.angle_gamma   90.00
#
_symmetry.space_group_name_H-M   'P 1'
#
loop_
_entity.id
_entity.type
_entity.pdbx_description
1 polymer ?
#
loop_
_entity_poly.entity_id
_entity_poly.type
_entity_poly.pdbx_seq_one_letter_code
_entity_poly.pdbx_strand_id
1 'polypeptide(L)'
;MKVRATVLIAVALLLAAAGCSTDTELGGVRVPNARPDTRITGQPPTLLEAGFAVQFHWTASDPDSRIKGFEWKISDNGTDGISARDTLTVDPLTGAEINPWRFTVATDSTFVVLADLPNFPGDDEGRPRSFRSHSLFVRAVDEKGAVDPTPAFISFTSTTIAPQGNVSFPSMGGIRAARVPPTVNIGWSGTDEDFDLGTPTRVRYLWRSAVTSDGTVITIPYLYNQYYEEMVDFEDPTYWFPWRRYDPDEEKRLTSFPDQEIGEHFLFAVQFEDTAGAVSVGRKYGIEVGNLQITRGTGPAIQLQEIFLGDMRDNMFRKVAAGQPMSFVWRADPSSYNGKVLSMRHGWDVKNLTDPNDSGWMVPAGLSAQNKFSEVRSFQDGPHTFFLQIRDDSRTTVTWEINIEAVPYIPRTSQAELLVIDQLVDQGFQNWVDRGGNPRNDETFRNPWWQFLQSGPGGVDGLDWEIDRLDHTEVPEYDDLVRYKAVLCYAAFAASQTMFQHFRSENGRDIDGNVIKKDKYVWLTPYQERGGNFFLVGERSMASFLEDDFRYMTPLVFDSADPPYQGGNLSYTVSFGTRDLPDGTEILRGPLLYPYATAGISLIDWTSAGSKFVYARPQTAAALQRRRDCVGLKGLVLDQAFKDYHGVGPSDFRDTIFTDPEIDWHDEDRYFAGKLSIITSQFPWAEDEFFDGNISTRTTDWAPQRCSDPAAPGGLCVEPMFRGLARFDWLREFWWSHGDPEWPSEGDPDFWPSGAGAKAMDDTCGAMALTAYTRGDGMQMARGSARTNGRIFGFFSYKMTEDKPGGRPDVYWGFDPYRFNSEQMKDVIRWVLSRNFELEVLN
;
A
#
# COMPACT_ATOMS: atom_id res chain seq x y z
N MET A 1 14.26 -51.05 -96.05
CA MET A 1 15.01 -51.77 -94.99
C MET A 1 14.24 -51.77 -93.68
N LYS A 2 13.02 -52.31 -93.72
CA LYS A 2 12.25 -52.83 -92.60
C LYS A 2 12.33 -54.35 -92.80
N VAL A 3 12.81 -55.15 -91.84
CA VAL A 3 12.64 -56.63 -91.69
C VAL A 3 13.63 -57.26 -90.69
N ARG A 4 14.73 -56.62 -90.24
CA ARG A 4 15.68 -57.27 -89.31
C ARG A 4 15.56 -56.93 -87.81
N ALA A 5 14.73 -55.96 -87.41
CA ALA A 5 14.56 -55.58 -86.00
C ALA A 5 13.41 -56.30 -85.26
N THR A 6 12.47 -56.92 -85.99
CA THR A 6 11.25 -57.52 -85.40
C THR A 6 11.47 -58.95 -84.89
N VAL A 7 12.55 -59.63 -85.29
CA VAL A 7 12.82 -61.02 -84.88
C VAL A 7 13.56 -61.12 -83.54
N LEU A 8 14.35 -60.10 -83.16
CA LEU A 8 15.11 -60.15 -81.90
C LEU A 8 14.27 -59.79 -80.66
N ILE A 9 13.22 -58.96 -80.80
CA ILE A 9 12.32 -58.62 -79.68
C ILE A 9 11.33 -59.76 -79.39
N ALA A 10 10.92 -60.52 -80.42
CA ALA A 10 10.02 -61.68 -80.24
C ALA A 10 10.69 -62.86 -79.50
N VAL A 11 12.01 -63.06 -79.68
CA VAL A 11 12.74 -64.16 -79.00
C VAL A 11 13.07 -63.80 -77.54
N ALA A 12 13.32 -62.53 -77.23
CA ALA A 12 13.55 -62.09 -75.84
C ALA A 12 12.26 -62.14 -74.98
N LEU A 13 11.09 -61.83 -75.56
CA LEU A 13 9.80 -61.93 -74.87
C LEU A 13 9.32 -63.38 -74.68
N LEU A 14 9.69 -64.30 -75.57
CA LEU A 14 9.39 -65.73 -75.40
C LEU A 14 10.25 -66.41 -74.32
N LEU A 15 11.46 -65.90 -74.05
CA LEU A 15 12.30 -66.40 -72.97
C LEU A 15 11.93 -65.83 -71.60
N ALA A 16 11.26 -64.67 -71.53
CA ALA A 16 10.73 -64.12 -70.28
C ALA A 16 9.38 -64.73 -69.84
N ALA A 17 8.64 -65.39 -70.76
CA ALA A 17 7.33 -66.00 -70.48
C ALA A 17 7.37 -67.51 -70.17
N ALA A 18 8.55 -68.15 -70.23
CA ALA A 18 8.73 -69.58 -69.98
C ALA A 18 9.26 -69.92 -68.57
N GLY A 19 9.05 -69.02 -67.59
CA GLY A 19 9.48 -69.19 -66.20
C GLY A 19 8.38 -69.55 -65.20
N CYS A 20 7.14 -69.78 -65.65
CA CYS A 20 6.05 -70.21 -64.78
C CYS A 20 5.84 -71.73 -64.91
N SER A 21 6.52 -72.48 -64.05
CA SER A 21 6.13 -73.85 -63.72
C SER A 21 4.74 -73.83 -63.06
N THR A 22 3.79 -74.55 -63.65
CA THR A 22 2.46 -74.82 -63.07
C THR A 22 2.42 -76.18 -62.35
N ASP A 23 3.56 -76.69 -61.87
CA ASP A 23 3.57 -77.88 -61.01
C ASP A 23 3.00 -77.54 -59.64
N THR A 24 1.68 -77.72 -59.49
CA THR A 24 0.97 -77.72 -58.20
C THR A 24 1.05 -79.06 -57.48
N GLU A 25 1.83 -80.02 -57.99
CA GLU A 25 2.08 -81.32 -57.35
C GLU A 25 3.55 -81.46 -56.95
N LEU A 26 4.01 -80.59 -56.06
CA LEU A 26 5.16 -80.91 -55.21
C LEU A 26 4.75 -82.05 -54.27
N GLY A 27 4.97 -83.30 -54.71
CA GLY A 27 4.95 -84.52 -53.89
C GLY A 27 6.07 -84.56 -52.85
N GLY A 28 6.33 -83.43 -52.19
CA GLY A 28 7.16 -83.34 -51.00
C GLY A 28 6.33 -83.75 -49.78
N VAL A 29 6.93 -84.57 -48.91
CA VAL A 29 6.35 -84.93 -47.61
C VAL A 29 5.84 -83.65 -46.93
N ARG A 30 4.57 -83.62 -46.54
CA ARG A 30 3.94 -82.50 -45.83
C ARG A 30 4.80 -82.23 -44.59
N VAL A 31 5.62 -81.18 -44.65
CA VAL A 31 6.47 -80.78 -43.52
C VAL A 31 5.49 -80.37 -42.41
N PRO A 32 5.54 -81.02 -41.23
CA PRO A 32 4.72 -80.61 -40.10
C PRO A 32 4.96 -79.13 -39.83
N ASN A 33 3.89 -78.38 -39.52
CA ASN A 33 4.01 -76.95 -39.25
C ASN A 33 5.05 -76.72 -38.15
N ALA A 34 6.13 -76.01 -38.48
CA ALA A 34 7.11 -75.63 -37.49
C ALA A 34 6.46 -74.57 -36.60
N ARG A 35 6.88 -74.50 -35.33
CA ARG A 35 6.38 -73.46 -34.44
C ARG A 35 7.25 -72.22 -34.61
N PRO A 36 6.68 -71.01 -34.58
CA PRO A 36 7.45 -69.78 -34.65
C PRO A 36 8.36 -69.61 -33.41
N ASP A 37 9.46 -68.86 -33.55
CA ASP A 37 10.37 -68.42 -32.48
C ASP A 37 10.24 -66.90 -32.30
N THR A 38 9.92 -66.43 -31.10
CA THR A 38 9.70 -65.02 -30.77
C THR A 38 10.88 -64.46 -29.98
N ARG A 39 11.25 -63.21 -30.24
CA ARG A 39 12.33 -62.52 -29.51
C ARG A 39 11.93 -61.08 -29.22
N ILE A 40 12.20 -60.61 -28.02
CA ILE A 40 12.16 -59.18 -27.68
C ILE A 40 13.49 -58.57 -28.15
N THR A 41 13.41 -57.52 -28.96
CA THR A 41 14.54 -56.90 -29.66
C THR A 41 14.82 -55.48 -29.19
N GLY A 42 13.83 -54.81 -28.59
CA GLY A 42 13.97 -53.49 -27.97
C GLY A 42 13.40 -53.52 -26.55
N GLN A 43 14.22 -53.10 -25.60
CA GLN A 43 13.92 -53.04 -24.17
C GLN A 43 14.29 -51.64 -23.66
N PRO A 44 13.70 -51.17 -22.54
CA PRO A 44 14.13 -49.93 -21.93
C PRO A 44 15.64 -49.99 -21.58
N PRO A 45 16.33 -48.83 -21.54
CA PRO A 45 17.78 -48.78 -21.28
C PRO A 45 18.20 -49.50 -20.00
N THR A 46 17.33 -49.49 -18.99
CA THR A 46 17.52 -50.08 -17.67
C THR A 46 16.29 -50.90 -17.29
N LEU A 47 16.47 -52.19 -17.03
CA LEU A 47 15.38 -53.08 -16.58
C LEU A 47 15.11 -52.94 -15.08
N LEU A 48 16.06 -52.40 -14.32
CA LEU A 48 15.91 -52.19 -12.87
C LEU A 48 15.13 -50.91 -12.55
N GLU A 49 15.09 -49.95 -13.48
CA GLU A 49 14.49 -48.62 -13.33
C GLU A 49 13.98 -48.16 -14.69
N ALA A 50 12.78 -48.58 -15.08
CA ALA A 50 12.11 -48.09 -16.28
C ALA A 50 11.00 -47.11 -15.86
N GLY A 51 10.66 -46.14 -16.71
CA GLY A 51 9.46 -45.34 -16.49
C GLY A 51 8.19 -46.20 -16.49
N PHE A 52 7.06 -45.68 -16.02
CA PHE A 52 5.79 -46.40 -16.04
C PHE A 52 5.18 -46.54 -17.45
N ALA A 53 5.63 -45.73 -18.42
CA ALA A 53 5.35 -45.89 -19.84
C ALA A 53 6.54 -46.54 -20.56
N VAL A 54 6.45 -47.86 -20.83
CA VAL A 54 7.56 -48.63 -21.41
C VAL A 54 7.23 -49.10 -22.82
N GLN A 55 8.09 -48.74 -23.78
CA GLN A 55 8.01 -49.24 -25.14
C GLN A 55 8.88 -50.49 -25.31
N PHE A 56 8.28 -51.55 -25.87
CA PHE A 56 8.99 -52.76 -26.24
C PHE A 56 8.89 -53.00 -27.74
N HIS A 57 9.94 -53.62 -28.29
CA HIS A 57 9.96 -54.11 -29.67
C HIS A 57 10.21 -55.61 -29.68
N TRP A 58 9.55 -56.34 -30.56
CA TRP A 58 9.70 -57.78 -30.71
C TRP A 58 9.68 -58.18 -32.18
N THR A 59 10.26 -59.33 -32.46
CA THR A 59 10.28 -59.94 -33.77
C THR A 59 10.02 -61.44 -33.62
N ALA A 60 9.65 -62.10 -34.72
CA ALA A 60 9.57 -63.54 -34.76
C ALA A 60 9.99 -64.07 -36.12
N SER A 61 10.47 -65.31 -36.12
CA SER A 61 10.78 -66.06 -37.33
C SER A 61 10.05 -67.39 -37.31
N ASP A 62 9.44 -67.73 -38.43
CA ASP A 62 8.84 -69.04 -38.67
C ASP A 62 9.57 -69.70 -39.85
N PRO A 63 10.20 -70.88 -39.67
CA PRO A 63 10.93 -71.57 -40.73
C PRO A 63 10.09 -72.02 -41.94
N ASP A 64 8.78 -72.26 -41.76
CA ASP A 64 7.93 -72.87 -42.80
C ASP A 64 6.63 -72.11 -43.08
N SER A 65 6.43 -70.94 -42.45
CA SER A 65 5.31 -70.05 -42.76
C SER A 65 5.59 -68.57 -42.41
N ARG A 66 4.56 -67.71 -42.53
CA ARG A 66 4.65 -66.28 -42.15
C ARG A 66 4.02 -66.08 -40.78
N ILE A 67 4.55 -65.10 -40.04
CA ILE A 67 3.95 -64.66 -38.78
C ILE A 67 2.64 -63.92 -39.09
N LYS A 68 1.54 -64.42 -38.54
CA LYS A 68 0.21 -63.80 -38.61
C LYS A 68 0.07 -62.62 -37.65
N GLY A 69 0.73 -62.70 -36.50
CA GLY A 69 0.80 -61.65 -35.48
C GLY A 69 1.41 -62.16 -34.18
N PHE A 70 1.19 -61.41 -33.11
CA PHE A 70 1.75 -61.65 -31.79
C PHE A 70 0.63 -61.64 -30.75
N GLU A 71 0.82 -62.45 -29.73
CA GLU A 71 0.03 -62.44 -28.51
C GLU A 71 0.91 -61.93 -27.38
N TRP A 72 0.39 -61.02 -26.57
CA TRP A 72 1.09 -60.49 -25.40
C TRP A 72 0.24 -60.49 -24.14
N LYS A 73 0.90 -60.52 -22.98
CA LYS A 73 0.33 -60.22 -21.67
C LYS A 73 1.42 -59.66 -20.76
N ILE A 74 1.03 -58.87 -19.76
CA ILE A 74 1.96 -58.29 -18.80
C ILE A 74 1.55 -58.66 -17.39
N SER A 75 2.52 -59.04 -16.57
CA SER A 75 2.27 -59.40 -15.18
C SER A 75 2.48 -58.26 -14.21
N ASP A 76 1.84 -58.36 -13.06
CA ASP A 76 1.98 -57.45 -11.92
C ASP A 76 2.69 -58.13 -10.74
N ASN A 77 3.97 -58.45 -10.97
CA ASN A 77 4.85 -59.16 -10.03
C ASN A 77 4.28 -60.47 -9.45
N GLY A 78 3.34 -61.12 -10.16
CA GLY A 78 2.69 -62.36 -9.73
C GLY A 78 1.55 -62.18 -8.73
N THR A 79 1.17 -60.95 -8.35
CA THR A 79 -0.07 -60.69 -7.59
C THR A 79 -1.34 -61.01 -8.40
N ASP A 80 -1.20 -60.96 -9.72
CA ASP A 80 -2.17 -61.36 -10.73
C ASP A 80 -2.12 -62.87 -11.05
N GLY A 81 -1.29 -63.64 -10.35
CA GLY A 81 -1.11 -65.08 -10.55
C GLY A 81 -0.22 -65.47 -11.73
N ILE A 82 0.42 -64.53 -12.43
CA ILE A 82 1.33 -64.85 -13.55
C ILE A 82 2.76 -65.02 -13.03
N SER A 83 3.34 -66.21 -13.20
CA SER A 83 4.77 -66.43 -12.94
C SER A 83 5.53 -66.68 -14.24
N ALA A 84 6.85 -66.48 -14.25
CA ALA A 84 7.68 -66.80 -15.41
C ALA A 84 7.63 -68.29 -15.83
N ARG A 85 7.13 -69.18 -14.95
CA ARG A 85 6.90 -70.60 -15.23
C ARG A 85 5.46 -70.92 -15.58
N ASP A 86 4.54 -69.97 -15.35
CA ASP A 86 3.11 -70.18 -15.41
C ASP A 86 2.47 -69.18 -16.39
N THR A 87 2.37 -69.60 -17.64
CA THR A 87 1.60 -68.88 -18.66
C THR A 87 0.12 -69.26 -18.66
N LEU A 88 -0.38 -70.02 -17.66
CA LEU A 88 -1.77 -70.51 -17.64
C LEU A 88 -2.72 -69.33 -17.85
N THR A 89 -3.47 -69.44 -18.95
CA THR A 89 -4.55 -68.52 -19.30
C THR A 89 -5.85 -68.94 -18.62
N VAL A 90 -5.88 -70.13 -18.03
CA VAL A 90 -7.06 -70.72 -17.40
C VAL A 90 -6.68 -71.17 -15.99
N ASP A 91 -7.40 -70.69 -15.00
CA ASP A 91 -7.31 -71.17 -13.63
C ASP A 91 -7.59 -72.67 -13.60
N PRO A 92 -6.63 -73.52 -13.19
CA PRO A 92 -6.86 -74.96 -13.12
C PRO A 92 -7.93 -75.36 -12.10
N LEU A 93 -8.25 -74.50 -11.13
CA LEU A 93 -9.27 -74.75 -10.10
C LEU A 93 -10.67 -74.32 -10.53
N THR A 94 -10.80 -73.18 -11.21
CA THR A 94 -12.11 -72.59 -11.54
C THR A 94 -12.49 -72.67 -13.02
N GLY A 95 -11.53 -72.95 -13.90
CA GLY A 95 -11.72 -72.89 -15.35
C GLY A 95 -11.91 -71.47 -15.89
N ALA A 96 -11.79 -70.44 -15.03
CA ALA A 96 -11.89 -69.05 -15.45
C ALA A 96 -10.65 -68.64 -16.25
N GLU A 97 -10.84 -67.83 -17.30
CA GLU A 97 -9.73 -67.26 -18.03
C GLU A 97 -9.07 -66.16 -17.18
N ILE A 98 -7.88 -66.44 -16.63
CA ILE A 98 -7.09 -65.47 -15.85
C ILE A 98 -6.01 -64.91 -16.79
N ASN A 99 -6.04 -63.59 -17.01
CA ASN A 99 -5.09 -62.84 -17.82
C ASN A 99 -5.01 -63.32 -19.30
N PRO A 100 -6.06 -63.04 -20.10
CA PRO A 100 -6.13 -63.46 -21.50
C PRO A 100 -4.99 -62.86 -22.33
N TRP A 101 -4.51 -63.64 -23.30
CA TRP A 101 -3.55 -63.16 -24.28
C TRP A 101 -4.20 -62.12 -25.19
N ARG A 102 -3.50 -61.01 -25.43
CA ARG A 102 -3.96 -59.93 -26.31
C ARG A 102 -3.25 -60.04 -27.64
N PHE A 103 -4.01 -60.13 -28.73
CA PHE A 103 -3.46 -60.24 -30.07
C PHE A 103 -3.13 -58.86 -30.67
N THR A 104 -2.01 -58.75 -31.37
CA THR A 104 -1.59 -57.56 -32.14
C THR A 104 -0.81 -57.99 -33.38
N VAL A 105 -0.87 -57.21 -34.45
CA VAL A 105 -0.01 -57.38 -35.62
C VAL A 105 1.23 -56.49 -35.57
N ALA A 106 1.29 -55.57 -34.60
CA ALA A 106 2.42 -54.68 -34.40
C ALA A 106 3.64 -55.46 -33.87
N THR A 107 4.82 -55.00 -34.27
CA THR A 107 6.11 -55.49 -33.77
C THR A 107 6.60 -54.67 -32.57
N ASP A 108 5.79 -53.75 -32.08
CA ASP A 108 6.05 -52.89 -30.94
C ASP A 108 4.76 -52.44 -30.27
N SER A 109 4.86 -52.04 -29.00
CA SER A 109 3.79 -51.35 -28.27
C SER A 109 4.36 -50.62 -27.06
N THR A 110 3.69 -49.53 -26.67
CA THR A 110 3.92 -48.84 -25.40
C THR A 110 2.89 -49.30 -24.39
N PHE A 111 3.35 -49.72 -23.22
CA PHE A 111 2.50 -50.13 -22.10
C PHE A 111 2.61 -49.10 -20.98
N VAL A 112 1.46 -48.67 -20.46
CA VAL A 112 1.37 -47.90 -19.22
C VAL A 112 1.07 -48.89 -18.11
N VAL A 113 2.03 -49.09 -17.21
CA VAL A 113 1.96 -50.04 -16.11
C VAL A 113 1.92 -49.32 -14.77
N LEU A 114 1.50 -50.03 -13.72
CA LEU A 114 1.43 -49.46 -12.38
C LEU A 114 2.84 -49.26 -11.79
N ALA A 115 2.99 -48.33 -10.86
CA ALA A 115 4.20 -48.13 -10.07
C ALA A 115 3.79 -47.56 -8.71
N ASP A 116 2.93 -48.26 -7.99
CA ASP A 116 2.20 -47.77 -6.81
C ASP A 116 2.78 -48.25 -5.47
N LEU A 117 3.79 -49.13 -5.45
CA LEU A 117 4.41 -49.58 -4.20
C LEU A 117 5.38 -48.51 -3.71
N PRO A 118 5.22 -48.00 -2.48
CA PRO A 118 6.06 -46.91 -1.99
C PRO A 118 7.47 -47.38 -1.63
N ASN A 119 8.37 -46.42 -1.37
CA ASN A 119 9.71 -46.63 -0.83
C ASN A 119 10.64 -47.42 -1.77
N PHE A 120 10.84 -46.93 -3.00
CA PHE A 120 11.83 -47.53 -3.89
C PHE A 120 13.22 -47.57 -3.21
N PRO A 121 13.91 -48.73 -3.20
CA PRO A 121 15.18 -48.87 -2.48
C PRO A 121 16.26 -47.90 -3.00
N GLY A 122 16.88 -47.16 -2.08
CA GLY A 122 17.99 -46.26 -2.40
C GLY A 122 17.57 -44.83 -2.76
N ASP A 123 16.28 -44.49 -2.63
CA ASP A 123 15.81 -43.12 -2.79
C ASP A 123 16.27 -42.18 -1.67
N ASP A 124 16.50 -40.93 -2.06
CA ASP A 124 16.64 -39.82 -1.13
C ASP A 124 15.26 -39.42 -0.59
N GLU A 125 15.18 -39.06 0.69
CA GLU A 125 13.93 -38.68 1.38
C GLU A 125 13.14 -37.55 0.70
N GLY A 126 13.80 -36.75 -0.16
CA GLY A 126 13.18 -35.60 -0.83
C GLY A 126 12.42 -35.92 -2.14
N ARG A 127 12.62 -37.10 -2.74
CA ARG A 127 12.00 -37.48 -4.02
C ARG A 127 11.59 -38.95 -3.98
N PRO A 128 10.62 -39.32 -3.13
CA PRO A 128 10.19 -40.70 -2.99
C PRO A 128 9.61 -41.19 -4.32
N ARG A 129 10.22 -42.23 -4.88
CA ARG A 129 9.67 -42.98 -6.01
C ARG A 129 8.83 -44.13 -5.49
N SER A 130 7.79 -44.39 -6.26
CA SER A 130 7.03 -45.62 -6.15
C SER A 130 7.41 -46.55 -7.30
N PHE A 131 7.25 -47.84 -7.10
CA PHE A 131 7.73 -48.85 -8.03
C PHE A 131 6.83 -50.07 -8.11
N ARG A 132 7.01 -50.88 -9.14
CA ARG A 132 6.38 -52.19 -9.27
C ARG A 132 7.13 -53.02 -10.31
N SER A 133 7.27 -54.31 -10.05
CA SER A 133 7.92 -55.20 -11.01
C SER A 133 6.90 -55.82 -11.95
N HIS A 134 7.18 -55.79 -13.24
CA HIS A 134 6.33 -56.34 -14.29
C HIS A 134 7.10 -57.36 -15.10
N SER A 135 6.40 -58.34 -15.67
CA SER A 135 6.98 -59.20 -16.71
C SER A 135 6.10 -59.18 -17.95
N LEU A 136 6.65 -58.69 -19.07
CA LEU A 136 6.00 -58.76 -20.37
C LEU A 136 6.29 -60.13 -20.99
N PHE A 137 5.25 -60.79 -21.48
CA PHE A 137 5.34 -62.02 -22.26
C PHE A 137 4.82 -61.75 -23.66
N VAL A 138 5.56 -62.18 -24.68
CA VAL A 138 5.17 -62.08 -26.09
C VAL A 138 5.44 -63.40 -26.80
N ARG A 139 4.47 -63.86 -27.59
CA ARG A 139 4.60 -65.07 -28.41
C ARG A 139 3.99 -64.84 -29.79
N ALA A 140 4.62 -65.36 -30.82
CA ALA A 140 4.13 -65.24 -32.18
C ALA A 140 3.08 -66.32 -32.48
N VAL A 141 2.17 -65.97 -33.39
CA VAL A 141 1.18 -66.86 -33.98
C VAL A 141 1.39 -66.85 -35.48
N ASP A 142 1.52 -68.02 -36.09
CA ASP A 142 1.72 -68.15 -37.53
C ASP A 142 0.40 -68.16 -38.33
N GLU A 143 0.49 -68.13 -39.66
CA GLU A 143 -0.69 -68.15 -40.56
C GLU A 143 -1.49 -69.47 -40.50
N LYS A 144 -0.88 -70.56 -40.05
CA LYS A 144 -1.52 -71.88 -39.88
C LYS A 144 -2.04 -72.11 -38.45
N GLY A 145 -1.87 -71.13 -37.56
CA GLY A 145 -2.35 -71.12 -36.18
C GLY A 145 -1.45 -71.81 -35.16
N ALA A 146 -0.20 -72.18 -35.49
CA ALA A 146 0.71 -72.60 -34.43
C ALA A 146 1.26 -71.38 -33.67
N VAL A 147 1.42 -71.59 -32.37
CA VAL A 147 1.84 -70.59 -31.40
C VAL A 147 3.22 -70.97 -30.90
N ASP A 148 4.08 -69.97 -30.72
CA ASP A 148 5.38 -70.17 -30.08
C ASP A 148 5.18 -70.77 -28.67
N PRO A 149 5.70 -71.99 -28.41
CA PRO A 149 5.51 -72.67 -27.12
C PRO A 149 6.42 -72.14 -26.01
N THR A 150 7.37 -71.26 -26.35
CA THR A 150 8.35 -70.66 -25.45
C THR A 150 8.26 -69.13 -25.57
N PRO A 151 7.19 -68.50 -25.03
CA PRO A 151 7.03 -67.05 -25.11
C PRO A 151 8.30 -66.32 -24.67
N ALA A 152 8.75 -65.36 -25.48
CA ALA A 152 9.79 -64.45 -25.06
C ALA A 152 9.24 -63.62 -23.89
N PHE A 153 10.04 -63.46 -22.84
CA PHE A 153 9.64 -62.63 -21.72
C PHE A 153 10.77 -61.74 -21.25
N ILE A 154 10.39 -60.62 -20.64
CA ILE A 154 11.31 -59.69 -20.02
C ILE A 154 10.69 -59.15 -18.75
N SER A 155 11.45 -59.16 -17.66
CA SER A 155 11.06 -58.56 -16.40
C SER A 155 11.72 -57.19 -16.26
N PHE A 156 10.96 -56.22 -15.82
CA PHE A 156 11.43 -54.87 -15.56
C PHE A 156 10.71 -54.29 -14.35
N THR A 157 11.32 -53.30 -13.70
CA THR A 157 10.68 -52.55 -12.62
C THR A 157 10.30 -51.17 -13.15
N SER A 158 9.00 -50.90 -13.19
CA SER A 158 8.50 -49.54 -13.40
C SER A 158 8.75 -48.72 -12.14
N THR A 159 9.16 -47.48 -12.35
CA THR A 159 9.33 -46.47 -11.31
C THR A 159 8.66 -45.18 -11.77
N THR A 160 8.10 -44.45 -10.83
CA THR A 160 7.49 -43.14 -11.02
C THR A 160 7.79 -42.28 -9.80
N ILE A 161 7.84 -40.96 -9.95
CA ILE A 161 8.00 -40.05 -8.82
C ILE A 161 6.63 -39.83 -8.20
N ALA A 162 6.49 -40.07 -6.89
CA ALA A 162 5.22 -39.85 -6.24
C ALA A 162 4.83 -38.35 -6.33
N PRO A 163 3.56 -38.03 -6.64
CA PRO A 163 3.14 -36.65 -6.75
C PRO A 163 3.29 -35.94 -5.41
N GLN A 164 3.49 -34.63 -5.46
CA GLN A 164 3.57 -33.76 -4.29
C GLN A 164 2.41 -32.78 -4.30
N GLY A 165 2.09 -32.22 -3.15
CA GLY A 165 1.14 -31.12 -3.09
C GLY A 165 0.96 -30.58 -1.70
N ASN A 166 0.01 -29.67 -1.56
CA ASN A 166 -0.22 -28.95 -0.33
C ASN A 166 -1.68 -28.48 -0.27
N VAL A 167 -2.15 -28.24 0.95
CA VAL A 167 -3.33 -27.44 1.21
C VAL A 167 -2.98 -25.99 0.86
N SER A 168 -3.69 -25.39 -0.08
CA SER A 168 -3.43 -24.03 -0.57
C SER A 168 -4.28 -22.99 0.18
N PHE A 169 -5.49 -23.37 0.62
CA PHE A 169 -6.41 -22.47 1.31
C PHE A 169 -7.16 -23.16 2.46
N PRO A 170 -7.40 -22.46 3.60
CA PRO A 170 -6.73 -21.23 4.01
C PRO A 170 -5.20 -21.39 4.06
N SER A 171 -4.46 -20.29 4.05
CA SER A 171 -2.99 -20.37 4.19
C SER A 171 -2.62 -20.99 5.54
N MET A 172 -1.90 -22.11 5.50
CA MET A 172 -1.50 -22.90 6.66
C MET A 172 -0.08 -22.59 7.15
N GLY A 173 0.56 -21.52 6.65
CA GLY A 173 1.98 -21.23 6.88
C GLY A 173 2.38 -20.96 8.34
N GLY A 174 1.42 -20.93 9.27
CA GLY A 174 1.66 -20.74 10.70
C GLY A 174 1.93 -22.04 11.47
N ILE A 175 2.57 -21.92 12.63
CA ILE A 175 2.79 -23.02 13.59
C ILE A 175 1.48 -23.42 14.30
N ARG A 176 0.40 -22.65 14.14
CA ARG A 176 -0.87 -22.85 14.85
C ARG A 176 -1.99 -23.20 13.88
N ALA A 177 -3.06 -23.81 14.41
CA ALA A 177 -4.28 -24.03 13.66
C ALA A 177 -4.79 -22.72 13.03
N ALA A 178 -5.10 -22.75 11.73
CA ALA A 178 -5.69 -21.64 11.00
C ALA A 178 -7.12 -21.40 11.51
N ARG A 179 -7.44 -20.16 11.86
CA ARG A 179 -8.78 -19.79 12.33
C ARG A 179 -9.72 -19.59 11.15
N VAL A 180 -10.81 -20.33 11.13
CA VAL A 180 -11.78 -20.34 10.02
C VAL A 180 -13.22 -20.20 10.52
N PRO A 181 -14.14 -19.70 9.68
CA PRO A 181 -15.55 -19.67 10.05
C PRO A 181 -16.17 -21.08 10.10
N PRO A 182 -17.39 -21.23 10.65
CA PRO A 182 -18.12 -22.50 10.72
C PRO A 182 -18.31 -23.23 9.39
N THR A 183 -18.34 -22.50 8.27
CA THR A 183 -18.31 -23.12 6.94
C THR A 183 -16.90 -23.01 6.41
N VAL A 184 -16.20 -24.14 6.33
CA VAL A 184 -14.79 -24.17 5.97
C VAL A 184 -14.64 -24.48 4.49
N ASN A 185 -14.03 -23.57 3.74
CA ASN A 185 -13.64 -23.81 2.35
C ASN A 185 -12.15 -24.16 2.31
N ILE A 186 -11.82 -25.32 1.74
CA ILE A 186 -10.45 -25.82 1.67
C ILE A 186 -10.07 -26.05 0.22
N GLY A 187 -8.93 -25.46 -0.16
CA GLY A 187 -8.31 -25.65 -1.47
C GLY A 187 -7.00 -26.42 -1.36
N TRP A 188 -6.61 -27.08 -2.45
CA TRP A 188 -5.32 -27.75 -2.56
C TRP A 188 -4.69 -27.55 -3.93
N SER A 189 -3.38 -27.73 -3.98
CA SER A 189 -2.56 -27.77 -5.19
C SER A 189 -1.64 -28.98 -5.14
N GLY A 190 -1.42 -29.61 -6.28
CA GLY A 190 -0.53 -30.74 -6.44
C GLY A 190 0.21 -30.68 -7.78
N THR A 191 1.41 -31.25 -7.78
CA THR A 191 2.36 -31.32 -8.89
C THR A 191 2.85 -32.74 -9.07
N ASP A 192 3.08 -33.12 -10.31
CA ASP A 192 3.54 -34.44 -10.71
C ASP A 192 4.72 -34.23 -11.70
N GLU A 193 5.94 -34.53 -11.27
CA GLU A 193 7.17 -34.06 -11.94
C GLU A 193 7.48 -34.85 -13.21
N ASP A 194 7.18 -36.14 -13.23
CA ASP A 194 7.48 -37.05 -14.34
C ASP A 194 6.26 -37.34 -15.23
N PHE A 195 5.16 -36.62 -15.02
CA PHE A 195 4.03 -36.58 -15.95
C PHE A 195 4.03 -35.34 -16.83
N ASP A 196 3.79 -35.52 -18.14
CA ASP A 196 3.87 -34.45 -19.15
C ASP A 196 2.95 -33.24 -18.85
N LEU A 197 1.83 -33.42 -18.14
CA LEU A 197 0.93 -32.33 -17.77
C LEU A 197 1.36 -31.58 -16.50
N GLY A 198 2.35 -32.08 -15.76
CA GLY A 198 2.84 -31.47 -14.52
C GLY A 198 1.89 -31.58 -13.32
N THR A 199 0.79 -32.33 -13.45
CA THR A 199 -0.30 -32.38 -12.45
C THR A 199 -0.74 -33.82 -12.15
N PRO A 200 -1.11 -34.13 -10.90
CA PRO A 200 -1.66 -35.44 -10.54
C PRO A 200 -2.92 -35.78 -11.34
N THR A 201 -3.27 -37.07 -11.42
CA THR A 201 -4.49 -37.51 -12.11
C THR A 201 -5.69 -37.58 -11.19
N ARG A 202 -5.45 -37.92 -9.91
CA ARG A 202 -6.47 -38.11 -8.89
C ARG A 202 -6.07 -37.44 -7.58
N VAL A 203 -7.09 -37.10 -6.79
CA VAL A 203 -6.94 -36.53 -5.45
C VAL A 203 -7.98 -37.14 -4.53
N ARG A 204 -7.61 -37.35 -3.27
CA ARG A 204 -8.53 -37.62 -2.17
C ARG A 204 -8.12 -36.80 -0.96
N TYR A 205 -9.00 -36.72 0.03
CA TYR A 205 -8.76 -35.95 1.24
C TYR A 205 -9.41 -36.61 2.44
N LEU A 206 -9.01 -36.18 3.61
CA LEU A 206 -9.52 -36.60 4.91
C LEU A 206 -9.93 -35.35 5.69
N TRP A 207 -11.09 -35.39 6.33
CA TRP A 207 -11.60 -34.35 7.23
C TRP A 207 -11.96 -35.01 8.55
N ARG A 208 -11.21 -34.69 9.61
CA ARG A 208 -11.35 -35.36 10.91
C ARG A 208 -11.16 -34.39 12.06
N SER A 209 -11.86 -34.63 13.16
CA SER A 209 -11.61 -33.94 14.43
C SER A 209 -10.13 -34.09 14.83
N ALA A 210 -9.50 -32.98 15.23
CA ALA A 210 -8.12 -32.95 15.68
C ALA A 210 -7.98 -33.37 17.16
N VAL A 211 -8.91 -34.18 17.66
CA VAL A 211 -8.95 -34.69 19.03
C VAL A 211 -8.58 -36.17 19.01
N THR A 212 -7.53 -36.53 19.73
CA THR A 212 -7.05 -37.92 19.88
C THR A 212 -8.02 -38.74 20.73
N SER A 213 -7.84 -40.06 20.68
CA SER A 213 -8.54 -41.03 21.52
C SER A 213 -8.33 -40.78 23.03
N ASP A 214 -7.20 -40.16 23.43
CA ASP A 214 -6.94 -39.75 24.82
C ASP A 214 -7.51 -38.36 25.18
N GLY A 215 -8.15 -37.67 24.23
CA GLY A 215 -8.77 -36.35 24.41
C GLY A 215 -7.84 -35.16 24.18
N THR A 216 -6.58 -35.38 23.77
CA THR A 216 -5.62 -34.33 23.41
C THR A 216 -6.05 -33.63 22.12
N VAL A 217 -6.12 -32.29 22.16
CA VAL A 217 -6.43 -31.46 20.98
C VAL A 217 -5.13 -31.06 20.28
N ILE A 218 -4.98 -31.47 19.02
CA ILE A 218 -3.83 -31.12 18.19
C ILE A 218 -3.97 -29.67 17.73
N THR A 219 -3.07 -28.81 18.20
CA THR A 219 -3.09 -27.36 17.90
C THR A 219 -1.80 -26.84 17.27
N ILE A 220 -0.73 -27.65 17.31
CA ILE A 220 0.63 -27.30 16.89
C ILE A 220 1.35 -28.54 16.28
N PRO A 221 2.40 -28.34 15.46
CA PRO A 221 3.17 -29.40 14.82
C PRO A 221 3.74 -30.43 15.79
N TYR A 222 4.17 -30.00 16.99
CA TYR A 222 4.74 -30.90 17.99
C TYR A 222 3.75 -31.99 18.40
N LEU A 223 2.51 -31.61 18.72
CA LEU A 223 1.45 -32.55 19.08
C LEU A 223 1.08 -33.41 17.87
N TYR A 224 0.98 -32.81 16.68
CA TYR A 224 0.71 -33.58 15.47
C TYR A 224 1.75 -34.70 15.26
N ASN A 225 3.05 -34.39 15.37
CA ASN A 225 4.12 -35.39 15.20
C ASN A 225 4.10 -36.50 16.26
N GLN A 226 3.50 -36.27 17.43
CA GLN A 226 3.33 -37.32 18.44
C GLN A 226 2.18 -38.27 18.09
N TYR A 227 1.16 -37.80 17.37
CA TYR A 227 -0.10 -38.52 17.14
C TYR A 227 -0.44 -38.73 15.65
N TYR A 228 0.47 -38.43 14.72
CA TYR A 228 0.14 -38.41 13.28
C TYR A 228 -0.27 -39.79 12.74
N GLU A 229 0.27 -40.89 13.28
CA GLU A 229 -0.12 -42.25 12.91
C GLU A 229 -1.58 -42.56 13.30
N GLU A 230 -2.05 -42.03 14.43
CA GLU A 230 -3.44 -42.17 14.86
C GLU A 230 -4.38 -41.31 14.00
N MET A 231 -3.91 -40.12 13.61
CA MET A 231 -4.74 -39.08 12.99
C MET A 231 -4.87 -39.21 11.49
N VAL A 232 -3.75 -39.50 10.83
CA VAL A 232 -3.59 -39.53 9.37
C VAL A 232 -2.92 -40.85 9.01
N ASP A 233 -3.73 -41.91 9.09
CA ASP A 233 -3.35 -43.21 8.57
C ASP A 233 -3.70 -43.27 7.07
N PHE A 234 -2.69 -43.53 6.24
CA PHE A 234 -2.83 -43.65 4.79
C PHE A 234 -3.35 -45.03 4.37
N GLU A 235 -3.23 -46.03 5.25
CA GLU A 235 -3.65 -47.41 5.02
C GLU A 235 -5.10 -47.67 5.46
N ASP A 236 -5.68 -46.80 6.29
CA ASP A 236 -7.08 -46.91 6.72
C ASP A 236 -8.02 -46.11 5.78
N PRO A 237 -8.72 -46.76 4.82
CA PRO A 237 -9.59 -46.05 3.89
C PRO A 237 -10.86 -45.50 4.56
N THR A 238 -11.15 -45.85 5.82
CA THR A 238 -12.42 -45.53 6.50
C THR A 238 -12.66 -44.02 6.61
N TYR A 239 -11.59 -43.24 6.78
CA TYR A 239 -11.67 -41.78 6.98
C TYR A 239 -11.37 -40.96 5.72
N TRP A 240 -10.93 -41.61 4.64
CA TRP A 240 -10.65 -40.94 3.38
C TRP A 240 -11.89 -40.85 2.52
N PHE A 241 -12.10 -39.68 1.93
CA PHE A 241 -13.06 -39.54 0.85
C PHE A 241 -12.60 -40.37 -0.38
N PRO A 242 -13.53 -40.84 -1.21
CA PRO A 242 -13.18 -41.55 -2.43
C PRO A 242 -12.26 -40.72 -3.34
N TRP A 243 -11.38 -41.40 -4.07
CA TRP A 243 -10.58 -40.77 -5.11
C TRP A 243 -11.48 -40.09 -6.14
N ARG A 244 -11.17 -38.84 -6.47
CA ARG A 244 -11.78 -38.09 -7.56
C ARG A 244 -10.71 -37.65 -8.56
N ARG A 245 -11.15 -37.35 -9.78
CA ARG A 245 -10.28 -36.77 -10.80
C ARG A 245 -9.73 -35.43 -10.31
N TYR A 246 -8.44 -35.20 -10.52
CA TYR A 246 -7.80 -33.91 -10.26
C TYR A 246 -8.25 -32.90 -11.32
N ASP A 247 -8.83 -31.78 -10.88
CA ASP A 247 -9.29 -30.72 -11.77
C ASP A 247 -8.11 -29.80 -12.11
N PRO A 248 -7.84 -29.52 -13.41
CA PRO A 248 -6.79 -28.56 -13.78
C PRO A 248 -7.11 -27.12 -13.38
N ASP A 249 -8.37 -26.79 -13.14
CA ASP A 249 -8.83 -25.47 -12.71
C ASP A 249 -8.77 -25.34 -11.19
N GLU A 250 -7.93 -24.44 -10.67
CA GLU A 250 -7.74 -24.24 -9.24
C GLU A 250 -9.04 -23.84 -8.52
N GLU A 251 -9.91 -23.08 -9.17
CA GLU A 251 -11.20 -22.69 -8.60
C GLU A 251 -12.18 -23.87 -8.43
N LYS A 252 -11.87 -25.03 -9.02
CA LYS A 252 -12.63 -26.27 -8.84
C LYS A 252 -11.95 -27.25 -7.90
N ARG A 253 -10.69 -27.00 -7.51
CA ARG A 253 -9.95 -27.79 -6.50
C ARG A 253 -10.32 -27.37 -5.08
N LEU A 254 -11.62 -27.34 -4.80
CA LEU A 254 -12.20 -26.84 -3.56
C LEU A 254 -13.14 -27.87 -2.94
N THR A 255 -13.21 -27.90 -1.61
CA THR A 255 -14.28 -28.59 -0.88
C THR A 255 -14.78 -27.71 0.26
N SER A 256 -16.06 -27.81 0.57
CA SER A 256 -16.71 -27.01 1.61
C SER A 256 -17.30 -27.92 2.69
N PHE A 257 -17.05 -27.57 3.95
CA PHE A 257 -17.59 -28.24 5.13
C PHE A 257 -18.49 -27.26 5.89
N PRO A 258 -19.81 -27.26 5.67
CA PRO A 258 -20.72 -26.30 6.29
C PRO A 258 -20.97 -26.63 7.76
N ASP A 259 -21.40 -25.62 8.53
CA ASP A 259 -22.03 -25.77 9.85
C ASP A 259 -21.19 -26.53 10.90
N GLN A 260 -19.86 -26.35 10.90
CA GLN A 260 -18.97 -26.90 11.93
C GLN A 260 -19.16 -26.20 13.28
N GLU A 261 -19.00 -26.92 14.41
CA GLU A 261 -19.22 -26.33 15.73
C GLU A 261 -18.09 -25.38 16.13
N ILE A 262 -18.46 -24.24 16.73
CA ILE A 262 -17.48 -23.24 17.19
C ILE A 262 -16.63 -23.81 18.33
N GLY A 263 -15.31 -23.65 18.22
CA GLY A 263 -14.32 -24.13 19.19
C GLY A 263 -13.72 -25.48 18.83
N GLU A 264 -14.28 -26.19 17.85
CA GLU A 264 -13.72 -27.45 17.37
C GLU A 264 -12.43 -27.23 16.58
N HIS A 265 -11.58 -28.24 16.62
CA HIS A 265 -10.37 -28.32 15.82
C HIS A 265 -10.48 -29.47 14.83
N PHE A 266 -10.02 -29.25 13.61
CA PHE A 266 -10.04 -30.23 12.54
C PHE A 266 -8.69 -30.34 11.86
N LEU A 267 -8.35 -31.57 11.47
CA LEU A 267 -7.28 -31.85 10.53
C LEU A 267 -7.88 -32.09 9.14
N PHE A 268 -7.31 -31.43 8.15
CA PHE A 268 -7.55 -31.70 6.74
C PHE A 268 -6.27 -32.25 6.13
N ALA A 269 -6.27 -33.49 5.65
CA ALA A 269 -5.16 -34.06 4.91
C ALA A 269 -5.54 -34.27 3.45
N VAL A 270 -4.61 -34.02 2.53
CA VAL A 270 -4.81 -34.26 1.09
C VAL A 270 -3.80 -35.27 0.58
N GLN A 271 -4.24 -36.14 -0.34
CA GLN A 271 -3.38 -37.07 -1.07
C GLN A 271 -3.62 -36.98 -2.56
N PHE A 272 -2.53 -37.14 -3.31
CA PHE A 272 -2.52 -37.10 -4.76
C PHE A 272 -2.10 -38.45 -5.31
N GLU A 273 -2.61 -38.79 -6.49
CA GLU A 273 -2.27 -40.01 -7.18
C GLU A 273 -1.96 -39.68 -8.65
N ASP A 274 -0.82 -40.18 -9.13
CA ASP A 274 -0.34 -39.97 -10.48
C ASP A 274 -1.03 -40.90 -11.50
N THR A 275 -0.52 -40.93 -12.72
CA THR A 275 -1.01 -41.81 -13.80
C THR A 275 -0.66 -43.29 -13.60
N ALA A 276 0.39 -43.58 -12.84
CA ALA A 276 0.92 -44.91 -12.57
C ALA A 276 0.37 -45.52 -11.26
N GLY A 277 -0.46 -44.78 -10.53
CA GLY A 277 -1.04 -45.19 -9.24
C GLY A 277 -0.16 -44.86 -8.03
N ALA A 278 0.96 -44.17 -8.19
CA ALA A 278 1.76 -43.72 -7.06
C ALA A 278 0.99 -42.66 -6.28
N VAL A 279 0.92 -42.86 -4.96
CA VAL A 279 0.25 -41.97 -4.03
C VAL A 279 1.28 -41.12 -3.29
N SER A 280 0.99 -39.83 -3.15
CA SER A 280 1.80 -38.90 -2.36
C SER A 280 1.98 -39.40 -0.93
N VAL A 281 3.24 -39.49 -0.46
CA VAL A 281 3.57 -39.99 0.89
C VAL A 281 3.70 -38.88 1.94
N GLY A 282 3.70 -37.61 1.52
CA GLY A 282 3.84 -36.45 2.41
C GLY A 282 2.71 -36.34 3.43
N ARG A 283 3.08 -36.13 4.70
CA ARG A 283 2.18 -35.91 5.84
C ARG A 283 2.59 -34.68 6.65
N LYS A 284 3.28 -33.73 6.03
CA LYS A 284 3.90 -32.64 6.76
C LYS A 284 2.82 -31.64 7.20
N TYR A 285 2.83 -31.35 8.49
CA TYR A 285 1.94 -30.35 9.08
C TYR A 285 2.17 -28.97 8.43
N GLY A 286 1.08 -28.32 8.05
CA GLY A 286 1.07 -27.04 7.36
C GLY A 286 1.33 -27.13 5.85
N ILE A 287 1.60 -28.33 5.32
CA ILE A 287 1.79 -28.58 3.88
C ILE A 287 0.67 -29.50 3.39
N GLU A 288 0.82 -30.83 3.49
CA GLU A 288 -0.20 -31.80 3.10
C GLU A 288 -1.32 -31.91 4.14
N VAL A 289 -1.03 -31.52 5.39
CA VAL A 289 -1.98 -31.58 6.50
C VAL A 289 -2.21 -30.19 7.09
N GLY A 290 -3.39 -29.64 6.85
CA GLY A 290 -3.87 -28.41 7.47
C GLY A 290 -4.52 -28.67 8.83
N ASN A 291 -4.30 -27.77 9.78
CA ASN A 291 -5.00 -27.75 11.06
C ASN A 291 -5.84 -26.49 11.16
N LEU A 292 -7.10 -26.66 11.53
CA LEU A 292 -8.12 -25.63 11.49
C LEU A 292 -8.78 -25.53 12.85
N GLN A 293 -9.01 -24.29 13.30
CA GLN A 293 -9.81 -24.00 14.48
C GLN A 293 -11.07 -23.26 14.03
N ILE A 294 -12.24 -23.83 14.32
CA ILE A 294 -13.51 -23.16 14.03
C ILE A 294 -13.70 -22.04 15.05
N THR A 295 -13.74 -20.80 14.60
CA THR A 295 -13.89 -19.65 15.49
C THR A 295 -15.08 -18.79 15.11
N ARG A 296 -15.73 -18.21 16.12
CA ARG A 296 -16.69 -17.12 15.90
C ARG A 296 -15.92 -15.87 15.45
N GLY A 297 -16.49 -15.12 14.53
CA GLY A 297 -15.99 -13.80 14.14
C GLY A 297 -14.91 -13.82 13.06
N THR A 298 -14.56 -14.98 12.50
CA THR A 298 -13.81 -15.00 11.23
C THR A 298 -14.76 -14.62 10.11
N GLY A 299 -14.56 -13.47 9.51
CA GLY A 299 -15.32 -12.99 8.36
C GLY A 299 -14.40 -12.23 7.41
N PRO A 300 -14.96 -11.64 6.34
CA PRO A 300 -14.15 -10.94 5.35
C PRO A 300 -13.35 -9.82 6.02
N ALA A 301 -12.08 -9.65 5.63
CA ALA A 301 -11.32 -8.48 6.01
C ALA A 301 -11.95 -7.25 5.33
N ILE A 302 -12.36 -6.26 6.12
CA ILE A 302 -13.05 -5.08 5.61
C ILE A 302 -12.07 -3.91 5.60
N GLN A 303 -11.95 -3.28 4.43
CA GLN A 303 -11.33 -1.96 4.29
C GLN A 303 -12.46 -0.99 4.00
N LEU A 304 -12.76 -0.13 4.96
CA LEU A 304 -13.78 0.90 4.87
C LEU A 304 -13.11 2.26 4.94
N GLN A 305 -13.43 3.12 4.00
CA GLN A 305 -12.77 4.40 3.82
C GLN A 305 -13.81 5.48 3.58
N GLU A 306 -13.60 6.65 4.15
CA GLU A 306 -14.34 7.86 3.82
C GLU A 306 -13.31 8.89 3.35
N ILE A 307 -13.69 9.72 2.39
CA ILE A 307 -12.79 10.67 1.73
C ILE A 307 -12.07 11.55 2.76
N PHE A 308 -12.81 12.08 3.73
CA PHE A 308 -12.32 12.96 4.78
C PHE A 308 -12.00 12.21 6.07
N LEU A 309 -12.82 11.25 6.52
CA LEU A 309 -12.58 10.54 7.79
C LEU A 309 -11.42 9.54 7.70
N GLY A 310 -10.97 9.19 6.48
CA GLY A 310 -9.85 8.29 6.25
C GLY A 310 -10.20 6.81 6.25
N ASP A 311 -9.15 6.00 6.41
CA ASP A 311 -9.27 4.56 6.59
C ASP A 311 -9.78 4.23 8.01
N MET A 312 -10.83 3.44 8.06
CA MET A 312 -11.42 2.96 9.30
C MET A 312 -11.14 1.46 9.44
N ARG A 313 -10.55 1.10 10.57
CA ARG A 313 -10.18 -0.29 10.89
C ARG A 313 -11.02 -0.90 12.01
N ASP A 314 -11.66 -0.05 12.80
CA ASP A 314 -12.42 -0.43 13.98
C ASP A 314 -13.72 0.38 14.04
N ASN A 315 -14.66 -0.08 14.87
CA ASN A 315 -15.82 0.73 15.25
C ASN A 315 -15.30 1.96 15.98
N MET A 316 -15.59 3.14 15.43
CA MET A 316 -15.05 4.39 15.93
C MET A 316 -16.14 5.44 16.07
N PHE A 317 -15.94 6.29 17.07
CA PHE A 317 -16.68 7.53 17.24
C PHE A 317 -15.94 8.66 16.51
N ARG A 318 -16.67 9.50 15.79
CA ARG A 318 -16.13 10.65 15.07
C ARG A 318 -17.06 11.85 15.23
N LYS A 319 -16.49 13.00 15.61
CA LYS A 319 -17.17 14.28 15.47
C LYS A 319 -16.93 14.83 14.08
N VAL A 320 -18.01 15.23 13.42
CA VAL A 320 -18.01 15.86 12.10
C VAL A 320 -18.71 17.20 12.18
N ALA A 321 -18.41 18.09 11.25
CA ALA A 321 -19.10 19.36 11.24
C ALA A 321 -20.51 19.18 10.66
N ALA A 322 -21.46 19.98 11.15
CA ALA A 322 -22.79 20.03 10.57
C ALA A 322 -22.75 20.30 9.06
N GLY A 323 -23.59 19.60 8.31
CA GLY A 323 -23.70 19.66 6.87
C GLY A 323 -22.46 19.19 6.10
N GLN A 324 -21.48 18.55 6.75
CA GLN A 324 -20.34 17.96 6.05
C GLN A 324 -20.81 16.81 5.13
N PRO A 325 -20.48 16.83 3.83
CA PRO A 325 -20.74 15.71 2.94
C PRO A 325 -19.82 14.54 3.27
N MET A 326 -20.39 13.36 3.47
CA MET A 326 -19.67 12.11 3.71
C MET A 326 -20.08 11.06 2.68
N SER A 327 -19.11 10.34 2.14
CA SER A 327 -19.34 9.18 1.27
C SER A 327 -18.33 8.09 1.60
N PHE A 328 -18.86 6.95 2.01
CA PHE A 328 -18.08 5.78 2.39
C PHE A 328 -17.87 4.89 1.17
N VAL A 329 -16.67 4.35 1.01
CA VAL A 329 -16.31 3.34 0.02
C VAL A 329 -15.67 2.17 0.76
N TRP A 330 -15.98 0.94 0.35
CA TRP A 330 -15.43 -0.22 1.03
C TRP A 330 -15.12 -1.38 0.09
N ARG A 331 -14.23 -2.23 0.59
CA ARG A 331 -13.92 -3.55 0.04
C ARG A 331 -13.96 -4.58 1.15
N ALA A 332 -14.42 -5.78 0.81
CA ALA A 332 -14.40 -6.93 1.70
C ALA A 332 -13.61 -8.06 1.04
N ASP A 333 -12.67 -8.63 1.77
CA ASP A 333 -11.77 -9.67 1.29
C ASP A 333 -11.85 -10.94 2.16
N PRO A 334 -12.55 -11.98 1.69
CA PRO A 334 -12.64 -13.27 2.37
C PRO A 334 -11.50 -14.25 2.02
N SER A 335 -10.46 -13.80 1.28
CA SER A 335 -9.42 -14.69 0.74
C SER A 335 -8.62 -15.46 1.80
N SER A 336 -8.49 -14.91 3.02
CA SER A 336 -7.76 -15.55 4.11
C SER A 336 -8.33 -16.91 4.54
N TYR A 337 -9.62 -17.16 4.27
CA TYR A 337 -10.30 -18.43 4.46
C TYR A 337 -11.00 -18.93 3.20
N ASN A 338 -10.62 -18.39 2.04
CA ASN A 338 -11.16 -18.73 0.73
C ASN A 338 -12.70 -18.71 0.67
N GLY A 339 -13.28 -17.70 1.31
CA GLY A 339 -14.71 -17.42 1.20
C GLY A 339 -15.05 -16.62 -0.05
N LYS A 340 -16.33 -16.35 -0.23
CA LYS A 340 -16.89 -15.46 -1.26
C LYS A 340 -17.90 -14.53 -0.60
N VAL A 341 -17.81 -13.23 -0.88
CA VAL A 341 -18.84 -12.30 -0.43
C VAL A 341 -20.12 -12.57 -1.20
N LEU A 342 -21.23 -12.84 -0.49
CA LEU A 342 -22.53 -13.09 -1.10
C LEU A 342 -23.36 -11.82 -1.23
N SER A 343 -23.28 -10.93 -0.25
CA SER A 343 -24.03 -9.68 -0.28
C SER A 343 -23.43 -8.65 0.66
N MET A 344 -23.56 -7.38 0.28
CA MET A 344 -23.26 -6.23 1.11
C MET A 344 -24.50 -5.33 1.16
N ARG A 345 -24.69 -4.59 2.24
CA ARG A 345 -25.64 -3.46 2.31
C ARG A 345 -25.18 -2.45 3.33
N HIS A 346 -25.64 -1.23 3.18
CA HIS A 346 -25.32 -0.16 4.09
C HIS A 346 -26.57 0.67 4.41
N GLY A 347 -26.53 1.35 5.55
CA GLY A 347 -27.65 2.12 6.05
C GLY A 347 -27.22 3.15 7.07
N TRP A 348 -28.13 4.05 7.38
CA TRP A 348 -27.96 5.08 8.40
C TRP A 348 -29.07 4.95 9.43
N ASP A 349 -28.72 5.03 10.71
CA ASP A 349 -29.67 5.02 11.82
C ASP A 349 -30.64 3.82 11.77
N VAL A 350 -30.12 2.66 11.34
CA VAL A 350 -30.86 1.40 11.21
C VAL A 350 -31.32 0.94 12.59
N LYS A 351 -32.64 0.82 12.80
CA LYS A 351 -33.19 0.48 14.13
C LYS A 351 -33.12 -1.01 14.41
N ASN A 352 -33.33 -1.83 13.39
CA ASN A 352 -33.27 -3.28 13.47
C ASN A 352 -32.40 -3.87 12.36
N LEU A 353 -31.17 -4.25 12.70
CA LEU A 353 -30.20 -4.86 11.77
C LEU A 353 -30.67 -6.19 11.15
N THR A 354 -31.63 -6.86 11.78
CA THR A 354 -32.17 -8.14 11.30
C THR A 354 -33.36 -7.98 10.36
N ASP A 355 -34.01 -6.82 10.33
CA ASP A 355 -35.12 -6.56 9.41
C ASP A 355 -34.55 -6.09 8.05
N PRO A 356 -34.76 -6.84 6.95
CA PRO A 356 -34.32 -6.42 5.63
C PRO A 356 -35.06 -5.19 5.10
N ASN A 357 -36.21 -4.84 5.68
CA ASN A 357 -37.05 -3.71 5.27
C ASN A 357 -36.99 -2.54 6.26
N ASP A 358 -36.05 -2.53 7.21
CA ASP A 358 -35.83 -1.37 8.07
C ASP A 358 -35.54 -0.14 7.20
N SER A 359 -36.25 0.96 7.48
CA SER A 359 -36.16 2.18 6.68
C SER A 359 -34.80 2.87 6.72
N GLY A 360 -33.92 2.49 7.66
CA GLY A 360 -32.54 2.98 7.72
C GLY A 360 -31.62 2.36 6.67
N TRP A 361 -31.98 1.19 6.10
CA TRP A 361 -31.19 0.60 5.00
C TRP A 361 -31.36 1.43 3.72
N MET A 362 -30.24 1.88 3.14
CA MET A 362 -30.25 2.67 1.91
C MET A 362 -30.36 1.79 0.66
N VAL A 363 -29.81 0.59 0.74
CA VAL A 363 -29.80 -0.37 -0.37
C VAL A 363 -30.16 -1.78 0.13
N PRO A 364 -30.87 -2.59 -0.67
CA PRO A 364 -31.07 -4.00 -0.35
C PRO A 364 -29.73 -4.75 -0.40
N ALA A 365 -29.66 -5.87 0.31
CA ALA A 365 -28.48 -6.75 0.30
C ALA A 365 -28.19 -7.26 -1.12
N GLY A 366 -26.96 -7.03 -1.62
CA GLY A 366 -26.55 -7.42 -2.96
C GLY A 366 -25.07 -7.15 -3.23
N LEU A 367 -24.63 -7.37 -4.46
CA LEU A 367 -23.25 -7.13 -4.92
C LEU A 367 -23.17 -6.11 -6.07
N SER A 368 -24.24 -5.34 -6.28
CA SER A 368 -24.28 -4.32 -7.32
C SER A 368 -23.39 -3.12 -6.97
N ALA A 369 -23.17 -2.20 -7.91
CA ALA A 369 -22.26 -1.06 -7.69
C ALA A 369 -22.65 -0.22 -6.45
N GLN A 370 -23.95 0.05 -6.25
CA GLN A 370 -24.48 0.76 -5.08
C GLN A 370 -24.24 0.05 -3.73
N ASN A 371 -23.81 -1.22 -3.74
CA ASN A 371 -23.48 -1.97 -2.52
C ASN A 371 -22.01 -1.82 -2.10
N LYS A 372 -21.19 -1.06 -2.86
CA LYS A 372 -19.75 -0.89 -2.63
C LYS A 372 -19.36 0.53 -2.17
N PHE A 373 -20.33 1.44 -2.17
CA PHE A 373 -20.17 2.80 -1.68
C PHE A 373 -21.50 3.31 -1.13
N SER A 374 -21.46 4.38 -0.33
CA SER A 374 -22.65 5.11 0.10
C SER A 374 -22.82 6.38 -0.73
N GLU A 375 -24.07 6.76 -1.00
CA GLU A 375 -24.36 8.10 -1.50
C GLU A 375 -23.86 9.17 -0.53
N VAL A 376 -23.58 10.36 -1.07
CA VAL A 376 -23.15 11.51 -0.26
C VAL A 376 -24.27 11.88 0.69
N ARG A 377 -23.97 11.91 2.00
CA ARG A 377 -24.91 12.31 3.04
C ARG A 377 -24.27 13.31 4.00
N SER A 378 -25.10 14.20 4.54
CA SER A 378 -24.69 15.20 5.52
C SER A 378 -25.76 15.34 6.61
N PHE A 379 -25.34 15.64 7.82
CA PHE A 379 -26.22 15.78 8.99
C PHE A 379 -26.04 17.14 9.62
N GLN A 380 -27.12 17.76 10.10
CA GLN A 380 -27.06 19.11 10.66
C GLN A 380 -26.74 19.12 12.16
N ASP A 381 -27.12 18.06 12.88
CA ASP A 381 -26.91 17.94 14.32
C ASP A 381 -27.05 16.49 14.79
N GLY A 382 -26.45 16.20 15.95
CA GLY A 382 -26.73 15.01 16.73
C GLY A 382 -25.98 13.74 16.33
N PRO A 383 -26.20 12.64 17.07
CA PRO A 383 -25.57 11.36 16.81
C PRO A 383 -26.26 10.62 15.67
N HIS A 384 -25.46 10.08 14.76
CA HIS A 384 -25.85 9.23 13.65
C HIS A 384 -24.97 8.00 13.61
N THR A 385 -25.53 6.89 13.14
CA THR A 385 -24.76 5.64 13.03
C THR A 385 -24.81 5.13 11.60
N PHE A 386 -23.64 5.01 10.97
CA PHE A 386 -23.51 4.31 9.70
C PHE A 386 -23.30 2.82 9.96
N PHE A 387 -24.12 1.99 9.31
CA PHE A 387 -24.00 0.55 9.35
C PHE A 387 -23.56 0.01 7.99
N LEU A 388 -22.54 -0.84 8.00
CA LEU A 388 -22.15 -1.66 6.86
C LEU A 388 -22.30 -3.13 7.26
N GLN A 389 -23.13 -3.87 6.52
CA GLN A 389 -23.32 -5.31 6.74
C GLN A 389 -22.83 -6.09 5.53
N ILE A 390 -21.96 -7.06 5.78
CA ILE A 390 -21.36 -7.92 4.77
C ILE A 390 -21.63 -9.37 5.16
N ARG A 391 -22.17 -10.13 4.22
CA ARG A 391 -22.41 -11.56 4.37
C ARG A 391 -21.61 -12.34 3.35
N ASP A 392 -20.94 -13.38 3.80
CA ASP A 392 -20.17 -14.28 2.95
C ASP A 392 -20.86 -15.65 2.80
N ASP A 393 -20.23 -16.52 2.01
CA ASP A 393 -20.62 -17.90 1.78
C ASP A 393 -20.40 -18.78 3.01
N SER A 394 -19.63 -18.29 3.99
CA SER A 394 -19.50 -18.96 5.27
C SER A 394 -20.70 -18.80 6.20
N ARG A 395 -21.72 -18.05 5.73
CA ARG A 395 -22.90 -17.58 6.49
C ARG A 395 -22.54 -16.63 7.62
N THR A 396 -21.31 -16.15 7.66
CA THR A 396 -20.89 -15.12 8.60
C THR A 396 -21.44 -13.78 8.13
N THR A 397 -22.05 -13.05 9.05
CA THR A 397 -22.46 -11.67 8.83
C THR A 397 -21.58 -10.78 9.70
N VAL A 398 -20.74 -9.98 9.04
CA VAL A 398 -19.94 -8.95 9.70
C VAL A 398 -20.70 -7.64 9.59
N THR A 399 -20.93 -7.00 10.73
CA THR A 399 -21.55 -5.67 10.80
C THR A 399 -20.53 -4.70 11.36
N TRP A 400 -20.31 -3.61 10.63
CA TRP A 400 -19.53 -2.46 11.06
C TRP A 400 -20.46 -1.34 11.48
N GLU A 401 -20.07 -0.66 12.53
CA GLU A 401 -20.81 0.44 13.13
C GLU A 401 -19.87 1.64 13.28
N ILE A 402 -20.16 2.71 12.56
CA ILE A 402 -19.45 3.98 12.70
C ILE A 402 -20.40 4.97 13.34
N ASN A 403 -20.03 5.43 14.53
CA ASN A 403 -20.78 6.43 15.26
C ASN A 403 -20.25 7.82 14.93
N ILE A 404 -21.13 8.68 14.46
CA ILE A 404 -20.83 10.01 13.98
C ILE A 404 -21.64 11.01 14.79
N GLU A 405 -21.00 11.99 15.39
CA GLU A 405 -21.68 13.12 16.01
C GLU A 405 -21.52 14.34 15.10
N ALA A 406 -22.63 14.80 14.52
CA ALA A 406 -22.67 16.04 13.78
C ALA A 406 -22.78 17.21 14.76
N VAL A 407 -21.71 18.00 14.85
CA VAL A 407 -21.62 19.16 15.73
C VAL A 407 -22.29 20.36 15.04
N PRO A 408 -23.41 20.88 15.58
CA PRO A 408 -24.11 22.02 14.98
C PRO A 408 -23.28 23.29 15.09
N TYR A 409 -23.43 24.18 14.12
CA TYR A 409 -22.87 25.53 14.22
C TYR A 409 -23.69 26.38 15.18
N ILE A 410 -23.00 27.11 16.04
CA ILE A 410 -23.63 28.09 16.93
C ILE A 410 -23.86 29.37 16.11
N PRO A 411 -25.08 29.96 16.12
CA PRO A 411 -25.31 31.23 15.46
C PRO A 411 -24.32 32.29 15.93
N ARG A 412 -23.77 33.10 15.02
CA ARG A 412 -22.73 34.11 15.34
C ARG A 412 -23.12 35.06 16.48
N THR A 413 -24.41 35.35 16.66
CA THR A 413 -24.95 36.17 17.76
C THR A 413 -24.88 35.50 19.14
N SER A 414 -24.62 34.20 19.19
CA SER A 414 -24.52 33.39 20.40
C SER A 414 -23.11 32.83 20.62
N GLN A 415 -22.17 33.17 19.73
CA GLN A 415 -20.76 32.84 19.88
C GLN A 415 -20.07 33.86 20.80
N ALA A 416 -19.09 33.40 21.57
CA ALA A 416 -18.13 34.25 22.25
C ALA A 416 -17.17 34.90 21.23
N GLU A 417 -16.50 35.99 21.60
CA GLU A 417 -15.73 36.79 20.65
C GLU A 417 -14.48 36.05 20.13
N LEU A 418 -13.62 35.57 21.02
CA LEU A 418 -12.29 35.06 20.67
C LEU A 418 -11.89 33.86 21.55
N LEU A 419 -11.39 32.80 20.92
CA LEU A 419 -10.65 31.73 21.57
C LEU A 419 -9.16 31.90 21.28
N VAL A 420 -8.33 31.84 22.32
CA VAL A 420 -6.86 31.88 22.19
C VAL A 420 -6.29 30.48 22.44
N ILE A 421 -5.67 29.88 21.43
CA ILE A 421 -4.94 28.62 21.55
C ILE A 421 -3.45 28.96 21.55
N ASP A 422 -2.80 28.88 22.71
CA ASP A 422 -1.39 29.24 22.91
C ASP A 422 -0.64 28.19 23.72
N GLN A 423 0.68 28.33 23.77
CA GLN A 423 1.59 27.48 24.48
C GLN A 423 1.83 27.96 25.92
N LEU A 424 1.12 27.38 26.89
CA LEU A 424 1.20 27.72 28.31
C LEU A 424 2.22 26.90 29.10
N VAL A 425 2.83 25.83 28.55
CA VAL A 425 3.87 25.05 29.23
C VAL A 425 5.08 24.78 28.35
N ASP A 426 6.15 25.56 28.51
CA ASP A 426 7.45 25.45 27.83
C ASP A 426 8.51 24.77 28.71
N GLN A 427 8.51 23.44 28.75
CA GLN A 427 9.66 22.71 29.30
C GLN A 427 10.80 22.62 28.26
N GLY A 428 11.58 23.70 28.11
CA GLY A 428 12.95 23.60 27.59
C GLY A 428 13.29 24.28 26.25
N PHE A 429 12.42 25.12 25.67
CA PHE A 429 12.69 25.83 24.41
C PHE A 429 13.04 27.31 24.62
N GLN A 430 14.19 27.60 25.24
CA GLN A 430 14.67 28.96 25.46
C GLN A 430 15.59 29.44 24.33
N ASN A 431 15.03 29.64 23.13
CA ASN A 431 15.79 30.01 21.93
C ASN A 431 16.06 31.52 21.78
N TRP A 432 15.28 32.40 22.41
CA TRP A 432 15.46 33.85 22.33
C TRP A 432 15.87 34.41 23.68
N VAL A 433 17.09 34.95 23.77
CA VAL A 433 17.60 35.58 25.00
C VAL A 433 17.75 37.07 24.81
N ASP A 434 17.31 37.84 25.81
CA ASP A 434 17.57 39.27 25.85
C ASP A 434 19.05 39.58 26.13
N ARG A 435 19.35 40.87 26.24
CA ARG A 435 20.70 41.37 26.54
C ARG A 435 21.27 40.85 27.87
N GLY A 436 20.41 40.54 28.84
CA GLY A 436 20.78 39.97 30.13
C GLY A 436 20.95 38.45 30.10
N GLY A 437 20.69 37.80 28.96
CA GLY A 437 20.65 36.35 28.84
C GLY A 437 19.33 35.74 29.33
N ASN A 438 18.32 36.56 29.64
CA ASN A 438 17.02 36.04 30.10
C ASN A 438 16.23 35.52 28.90
N PRO A 439 15.61 34.34 29.02
CA PRO A 439 14.78 33.77 27.97
C PRO A 439 13.52 34.60 27.78
N ARG A 440 13.33 35.15 26.58
CA ARG A 440 12.13 35.93 26.23
C ARG A 440 11.03 35.09 25.61
N ASN A 441 11.33 33.90 25.09
CA ASN A 441 10.33 32.93 24.66
C ASN A 441 9.86 32.01 25.80
N ASP A 442 9.98 32.44 27.05
CA ASP A 442 9.45 31.73 28.23
C ASP A 442 8.05 32.29 28.54
N GLU A 443 7.15 31.43 29.03
CA GLU A 443 5.79 31.77 29.47
C GLU A 443 5.71 33.02 30.34
N THR A 444 6.70 33.22 31.21
CA THR A 444 6.76 34.39 32.11
C THR A 444 6.78 35.72 31.36
N PHE A 445 7.16 35.73 30.09
CA PHE A 445 7.12 36.90 29.21
C PHE A 445 6.04 36.78 28.12
N ARG A 446 5.84 35.58 27.59
CA ARG A 446 4.92 35.30 26.49
C ARG A 446 3.45 35.39 26.90
N ASN A 447 3.06 34.77 28.01
CA ASN A 447 1.67 34.81 28.49
C ASN A 447 1.25 36.26 28.84
N PRO A 448 2.04 37.05 29.59
CA PRO A 448 1.73 38.46 29.82
C PRO A 448 1.67 39.30 28.54
N TRP A 449 2.40 38.91 27.49
CA TRP A 449 2.33 39.63 26.22
C TRP A 449 0.96 39.50 25.58
N TRP A 450 0.31 38.33 25.64
CA TRP A 450 -1.05 38.13 25.12
C TRP A 450 -2.17 38.69 26.01
N GLN A 451 -1.91 38.98 27.29
CA GLN A 451 -2.93 39.52 28.21
C GLN A 451 -3.51 40.88 27.79
N PHE A 452 -2.89 41.59 26.85
CA PHE A 452 -3.50 42.78 26.23
C PHE A 452 -4.81 42.47 25.49
N LEU A 453 -5.03 41.21 25.10
CA LEU A 453 -6.28 40.79 24.48
C LEU A 453 -7.46 40.86 25.47
N GLN A 454 -7.23 40.69 26.77
CA GLN A 454 -8.28 40.78 27.78
C GLN A 454 -8.45 42.20 28.32
N SER A 455 -7.42 43.04 28.25
CA SER A 455 -7.38 44.30 29.00
C SER A 455 -6.78 45.47 28.24
N GLY A 456 -7.26 46.67 28.58
CA GLY A 456 -6.83 47.93 27.99
C GLY A 456 -7.55 48.27 26.67
N PRO A 457 -7.32 49.49 26.15
CA PRO A 457 -7.92 49.92 24.89
C PRO A 457 -7.60 48.95 23.75
N GLY A 458 -8.63 48.50 23.03
CA GLY A 458 -8.53 47.54 21.94
C GLY A 458 -8.44 46.06 22.35
N GLY A 459 -8.47 45.73 23.63
CA GLY A 459 -8.72 44.34 24.09
C GLY A 459 -10.12 43.88 23.67
N VAL A 460 -10.35 42.57 23.55
CA VAL A 460 -11.64 41.98 23.15
C VAL A 460 -12.61 42.00 24.33
N ASP A 461 -13.80 42.58 24.12
CA ASP A 461 -14.83 42.63 25.15
C ASP A 461 -15.36 41.24 25.50
N GLY A 462 -15.63 41.02 26.78
CA GLY A 462 -16.10 39.72 27.27
C GLY A 462 -15.08 38.58 27.26
N LEU A 463 -13.85 38.79 26.78
CA LEU A 463 -12.80 37.77 26.83
C LEU A 463 -12.40 37.47 28.29
N ASP A 464 -12.60 36.24 28.74
CA ASP A 464 -12.07 35.75 30.00
C ASP A 464 -10.86 34.85 29.75
N TRP A 465 -9.67 35.34 30.08
CA TRP A 465 -8.43 34.60 29.86
C TRP A 465 -8.43 33.22 30.54
N GLU A 466 -9.18 32.98 31.61
CA GLU A 466 -9.21 31.66 32.26
C GLU A 466 -10.16 30.66 31.57
N ILE A 467 -11.08 31.13 30.72
CA ILE A 467 -12.12 30.30 30.07
C ILE A 467 -11.89 30.22 28.56
N ASP A 468 -11.54 31.35 27.95
CA ASP A 468 -11.42 31.55 26.50
C ASP A 468 -9.99 31.37 26.01
N ARG A 469 -9.19 30.64 26.79
CA ARG A 469 -7.88 30.14 26.38
C ARG A 469 -7.85 28.63 26.46
N LEU A 470 -7.13 28.02 25.54
CA LEU A 470 -6.76 26.61 25.61
C LEU A 470 -5.25 26.48 25.47
N ASP A 471 -4.68 25.57 26.26
CA ASP A 471 -3.29 25.18 26.06
C ASP A 471 -3.15 24.31 24.81
N HIS A 472 -2.10 24.52 24.04
CA HIS A 472 -1.80 23.67 22.88
C HIS A 472 -1.61 22.16 23.20
N THR A 473 -1.42 21.77 24.46
CA THR A 473 -1.33 20.37 24.90
C THR A 473 -2.68 19.78 25.34
N GLU A 474 -3.68 20.62 25.62
CA GLU A 474 -5.06 20.16 25.81
C GLU A 474 -5.60 19.70 24.46
N VAL A 475 -6.48 18.70 24.39
CA VAL A 475 -7.01 18.23 23.10
C VAL A 475 -8.26 19.04 22.79
N PRO A 476 -8.16 20.15 22.02
CA PRO A 476 -9.36 20.89 21.63
C PRO A 476 -10.23 19.98 20.79
N GLU A 477 -11.53 20.04 21.02
CA GLU A 477 -12.52 19.37 20.23
C GLU A 477 -13.19 20.36 19.27
N TYR A 478 -13.82 19.85 18.20
CA TYR A 478 -14.45 20.72 17.22
C TYR A 478 -15.55 21.61 17.82
N ASP A 479 -16.22 21.10 18.86
CA ASP A 479 -17.24 21.85 19.60
C ASP A 479 -16.69 22.99 20.44
N ASP A 480 -15.39 23.00 20.75
CA ASP A 480 -14.75 24.13 21.43
C ASP A 480 -14.60 25.31 20.45
N LEU A 481 -14.22 25.03 19.20
CA LEU A 481 -13.97 26.06 18.19
C LEU A 481 -15.24 26.78 17.75
N VAL A 482 -16.29 26.03 17.43
CA VAL A 482 -17.53 26.61 16.85
C VAL A 482 -18.30 27.52 17.81
N ARG A 483 -17.88 27.58 19.08
CA ARG A 483 -18.41 28.52 20.09
C ARG A 483 -17.89 29.93 19.93
N TYR A 484 -16.88 30.16 19.12
CA TYR A 484 -16.21 31.45 19.00
C TYR A 484 -16.30 32.04 17.60
N LYS A 485 -16.52 33.36 17.54
CA LYS A 485 -16.52 34.14 16.29
C LYS A 485 -15.16 34.14 15.63
N ALA A 486 -14.09 34.11 16.44
CA ALA A 486 -12.72 33.98 15.98
C ALA A 486 -11.88 33.04 16.85
N VAL A 487 -10.90 32.38 16.23
CA VAL A 487 -9.87 31.59 16.91
C VAL A 487 -8.51 32.16 16.54
N LEU A 488 -7.76 32.62 17.53
CA LEU A 488 -6.34 32.94 17.39
C LEU A 488 -5.54 31.70 17.82
N CYS A 489 -4.74 31.16 16.91
CA CYS A 489 -3.98 29.94 17.16
C CYS A 489 -2.48 30.20 16.92
N TYR A 490 -1.69 30.02 17.97
CA TYR A 490 -0.24 30.02 17.85
C TYR A 490 0.28 28.66 17.37
N ALA A 491 1.24 28.69 16.44
CA ALA A 491 1.83 27.54 15.80
C ALA A 491 3.36 27.61 15.87
N ALA A 492 4.01 26.50 16.19
CA ALA A 492 5.49 26.42 16.22
C ALA A 492 6.01 25.08 15.65
N PHE A 493 5.16 24.32 14.94
CA PHE A 493 5.42 22.94 14.52
C PHE A 493 6.00 22.07 15.63
N ALA A 494 5.16 21.69 16.60
CA ALA A 494 5.52 20.69 17.60
C ALA A 494 4.48 19.56 17.62
N ALA A 495 4.94 18.31 17.69
CA ALA A 495 4.05 17.15 17.83
C ALA A 495 3.20 17.20 19.11
N SER A 496 3.60 18.01 20.09
CA SER A 496 2.86 18.32 21.32
C SER A 496 1.68 19.28 21.11
N GLN A 497 1.61 20.01 19.98
CA GLN A 497 0.47 20.85 19.66
C GLN A 497 -0.69 19.98 19.14
N THR A 498 -1.49 19.47 20.07
CA THR A 498 -2.65 18.57 19.85
C THR A 498 -3.66 19.16 18.89
N MET A 499 -3.88 20.48 18.90
CA MET A 499 -4.78 21.18 17.97
C MET A 499 -4.44 20.85 16.51
N PHE A 500 -3.14 20.87 16.17
CA PHE A 500 -2.70 20.56 14.83
C PHE A 500 -2.82 19.07 14.49
N GLN A 501 -2.98 18.17 15.48
CA GLN A 501 -3.36 16.78 15.20
C GLN A 501 -4.77 16.67 14.60
N HIS A 502 -5.63 17.66 14.79
CA HIS A 502 -6.95 17.76 14.12
C HIS A 502 -6.87 18.47 12.77
N PHE A 503 -5.72 19.09 12.47
CA PHE A 503 -5.49 19.79 11.21
C PHE A 503 -4.51 19.09 10.27
N ARG A 504 -3.80 18.05 10.71
CA ARG A 504 -2.88 17.28 9.89
C ARG A 504 -3.39 15.87 9.60
N SER A 505 -3.04 15.30 8.45
CA SER A 505 -3.21 13.86 8.24
C SER A 505 -2.29 13.06 9.15
N GLU A 506 -2.75 11.90 9.61
CA GLU A 506 -1.95 11.03 10.47
C GLU A 506 -1.10 10.06 9.63
N ASN A 507 0.18 9.92 9.97
CA ASN A 507 0.98 8.83 9.44
C ASN A 507 0.70 7.57 10.27
N GLY A 508 -0.04 6.62 9.69
CA GLY A 508 -0.14 5.26 10.20
C GLY A 508 1.05 4.40 9.79
N ARG A 509 1.15 3.21 10.37
CA ARG A 509 1.97 2.12 9.83
C ARG A 509 1.10 0.93 9.46
N ASP A 510 1.40 0.25 8.37
CA ASP A 510 0.81 -1.07 8.07
C ASP A 510 1.37 -2.15 9.00
N ILE A 511 0.87 -3.38 8.83
CA ILE A 511 1.31 -4.55 9.59
C ILE A 511 2.78 -4.90 9.34
N ASP A 512 3.35 -4.45 8.22
CA ASP A 512 4.75 -4.66 7.82
C ASP A 512 5.65 -3.49 8.27
N GLY A 513 5.08 -2.49 8.95
CA GLY A 513 5.78 -1.31 9.45
C GLY A 513 6.00 -0.19 8.42
N ASN A 514 5.47 -0.32 7.20
CA ASN A 514 5.50 0.73 6.18
C ASN A 514 4.58 1.87 6.58
N VAL A 515 4.98 3.11 6.31
CA VAL A 515 4.15 4.29 6.61
C VAL A 515 2.95 4.29 5.66
N ILE A 516 1.74 4.08 6.19
CA ILE A 516 0.51 4.35 5.47
C ILE A 516 0.06 5.75 5.83
N LYS A 517 -0.21 6.57 4.84
CA LYS A 517 -0.80 7.89 5.08
C LYS A 517 -2.29 7.72 5.38
N LYS A 518 -2.69 7.97 6.63
CA LYS A 518 -4.09 8.00 7.06
C LYS A 518 -4.58 9.43 6.92
N ASP A 519 -5.31 9.69 5.85
CA ASP A 519 -6.04 10.94 5.74
C ASP A 519 -7.02 11.03 6.92
N LYS A 520 -7.12 12.20 7.53
CA LYS A 520 -8.02 12.47 8.65
C LYS A 520 -8.85 13.68 8.29
N TYR A 521 -10.02 13.77 8.92
CA TYR A 521 -10.89 14.90 8.74
C TYR A 521 -10.25 16.16 9.33
N VAL A 522 -10.00 17.13 8.46
CA VAL A 522 -9.42 18.42 8.83
C VAL A 522 -10.54 19.38 9.19
N TRP A 523 -10.62 19.73 10.47
CA TRP A 523 -11.64 20.63 11.03
C TRP A 523 -11.52 22.08 10.58
N LEU A 524 -10.41 22.47 9.97
CA LEU A 524 -10.18 23.87 9.64
C LEU A 524 -11.14 24.37 8.55
N THR A 525 -11.28 23.63 7.45
CA THR A 525 -12.20 23.96 6.34
C THR A 525 -13.64 24.22 6.80
N PRO A 526 -14.33 23.29 7.48
CA PRO A 526 -15.71 23.52 7.93
C PRO A 526 -15.83 24.67 8.95
N TYR A 527 -14.82 24.86 9.82
CA TYR A 527 -14.79 25.98 10.75
C TYR A 527 -14.72 27.31 10.00
N GLN A 528 -13.91 27.41 8.95
CA GLN A 528 -13.80 28.64 8.16
C GLN A 528 -15.02 28.90 7.29
N GLU A 529 -15.69 27.86 6.79
CA GLU A 529 -16.91 28.03 6.02
C GLU A 529 -18.09 28.49 6.88
N ARG A 530 -18.16 28.10 8.16
CA ARG A 530 -19.41 28.20 8.93
C ARG A 530 -19.26 28.44 10.43
N GLY A 531 -18.08 28.22 11.00
CA GLY A 531 -17.77 28.47 12.40
C GLY A 531 -17.40 29.93 12.65
N GLY A 532 -16.31 30.41 12.06
CA GLY A 532 -15.81 31.74 12.34
C GLY A 532 -14.54 32.09 11.59
N ASN A 533 -13.84 33.11 12.09
CA ASN A 533 -12.57 33.58 11.56
C ASN A 533 -11.39 32.87 12.24
N PHE A 534 -10.40 32.46 11.47
CA PHE A 534 -9.18 31.83 11.94
C PHE A 534 -8.02 32.81 11.77
N PHE A 535 -7.25 32.98 12.85
CA PHE A 535 -6.06 33.81 12.89
C PHE A 535 -4.87 32.96 13.33
N LEU A 536 -4.13 32.46 12.36
CA LEU A 536 -2.95 31.63 12.59
C LEU A 536 -1.71 32.50 12.66
N VAL A 537 -0.91 32.33 13.71
CA VAL A 537 0.35 33.06 13.90
C VAL A 537 1.46 32.13 14.37
N GLY A 538 2.71 32.51 14.11
CA GLY A 538 3.89 31.77 14.58
C GLY A 538 4.86 31.38 13.47
N GLU A 539 6.09 31.07 13.87
CA GLU A 539 7.04 30.47 12.94
C GLU A 539 6.59 29.05 12.59
N ARG A 540 6.80 28.63 11.34
CA ARG A 540 6.40 27.28 10.89
C ARG A 540 4.89 27.02 10.96
N SER A 541 4.07 28.05 10.89
CA SER A 541 2.65 27.96 11.18
C SER A 541 1.90 27.06 10.21
N MET A 542 2.18 27.16 8.91
CA MET A 542 1.66 26.23 7.92
C MET A 542 2.37 24.86 7.97
N ALA A 543 3.61 24.78 8.44
CA ALA A 543 4.27 23.50 8.67
C ALA A 543 3.51 22.64 9.68
N SER A 544 2.86 23.25 10.68
CA SER A 544 2.03 22.54 11.68
C SER A 544 0.91 21.72 11.05
N PHE A 545 0.49 22.06 9.84
CA PHE A 545 -0.49 21.31 9.08
C PHE A 545 0.11 20.09 8.38
N LEU A 546 1.42 20.02 8.18
CA LEU A 546 2.06 18.93 7.46
C LEU A 546 2.07 17.64 8.28
N GLU A 547 2.09 16.51 7.58
CA GLU A 547 2.20 15.16 8.17
C GLU A 547 3.46 15.06 9.07
N ASP A 548 3.46 14.16 10.05
CA ASP A 548 4.52 14.05 11.07
C ASP A 548 5.83 13.41 10.53
N ASP A 549 6.32 13.88 9.39
CA ASP A 549 7.59 13.52 8.78
C ASP A 549 8.52 14.72 8.75
N PHE A 550 9.66 14.66 9.42
CA PHE A 550 10.63 15.75 9.37
C PHE A 550 11.27 15.93 7.98
N ARG A 551 10.99 15.04 7.01
CA ARG A 551 11.67 14.95 5.71
C ARG A 551 10.91 15.63 4.56
N TYR A 552 10.50 16.87 4.75
CA TYR A 552 9.98 17.69 3.65
C TYR A 552 11.08 18.33 2.81
N MET A 553 10.84 18.46 1.51
CA MET A 553 11.56 19.39 0.66
C MET A 553 10.80 20.70 0.48
N THR A 554 11.54 21.79 0.39
CA THR A 554 11.01 23.13 0.18
C THR A 554 11.45 23.65 -1.20
N PRO A 555 10.58 24.42 -1.86
CA PRO A 555 9.23 24.80 -1.42
C PRO A 555 8.24 23.62 -1.56
N LEU A 556 7.25 23.52 -0.67
CA LEU A 556 6.23 22.47 -0.69
C LEU A 556 4.99 22.98 -1.46
N VAL A 557 4.69 22.31 -2.57
CA VAL A 557 3.56 22.62 -3.46
C VAL A 557 2.38 21.71 -3.10
N PHE A 558 1.27 22.29 -2.67
CA PHE A 558 0.13 21.56 -2.11
C PHE A 558 -0.66 20.80 -3.18
N ASP A 559 -0.83 21.38 -4.36
CA ASP A 559 -1.60 20.85 -5.49
C ASP A 559 -0.78 19.95 -6.43
N SER A 560 0.44 19.62 -6.05
CA SER A 560 1.32 18.76 -6.84
C SER A 560 1.05 17.27 -6.56
N ALA A 561 1.11 16.46 -7.63
CA ALA A 561 1.12 15.01 -7.57
C ALA A 561 2.53 14.41 -7.53
N ASP A 562 3.57 15.26 -7.36
CA ASP A 562 4.96 14.81 -7.46
C ASP A 562 5.24 13.69 -6.45
N PRO A 563 5.78 12.54 -6.90
CA PRO A 563 6.09 11.45 -5.99
C PRO A 563 7.20 11.85 -5.01
N PRO A 564 7.33 11.15 -3.87
CA PRO A 564 8.42 11.39 -2.94
C PRO A 564 9.80 11.35 -3.64
N TYR A 565 10.64 12.35 -3.36
CA TYR A 565 11.98 12.43 -3.93
C TYR A 565 12.92 11.45 -3.21
N GLN A 566 13.62 10.61 -3.96
CA GLN A 566 14.62 9.68 -3.42
C GLN A 566 16.00 10.34 -3.40
N GLY A 567 16.51 10.63 -2.20
CA GLY A 567 17.85 11.19 -1.98
C GLY A 567 18.72 10.25 -1.15
N GLY A 568 19.55 9.43 -1.80
CA GLY A 568 20.28 8.37 -1.12
C GLY A 568 19.33 7.27 -0.63
N ASN A 569 19.46 6.88 0.65
CA ASN A 569 18.57 5.89 1.28
C ASN A 569 17.34 6.53 1.98
N LEU A 570 17.09 7.82 1.74
CA LEU A 570 16.02 8.57 2.37
C LEU A 570 15.01 9.03 1.31
N SER A 571 13.73 8.85 1.62
CA SER A 571 12.60 9.38 0.87
C SER A 571 12.18 10.72 1.48
N TYR A 572 11.93 11.72 0.64
CA TYR A 572 11.51 13.06 1.04
C TYR A 572 10.16 13.42 0.45
N THR A 573 9.30 14.00 1.27
CA THR A 573 7.99 14.48 0.84
C THR A 573 8.13 15.83 0.14
N VAL A 574 7.74 15.87 -1.13
CA VAL A 574 7.82 17.08 -1.99
C VAL A 574 6.44 17.63 -2.36
N SER A 575 5.39 16.85 -2.08
CA SER A 575 3.97 17.16 -2.29
C SER A 575 3.13 16.24 -1.38
N PHE A 576 1.82 16.42 -1.35
CA PHE A 576 0.93 15.46 -0.68
C PHE A 576 0.67 14.19 -1.51
N GLY A 577 0.97 14.21 -2.81
CA GLY A 577 0.83 13.09 -3.73
C GLY A 577 -0.63 12.72 -4.03
N THR A 578 -0.82 11.50 -4.51
CA THR A 578 -2.12 10.90 -4.78
C THR A 578 -2.47 9.80 -3.77
N ARG A 579 -3.74 9.38 -3.75
CA ARG A 579 -4.24 8.21 -3.01
C ARG A 579 -5.24 7.47 -3.87
N ASP A 580 -5.18 6.14 -3.83
CA ASP A 580 -6.23 5.28 -4.37
C ASP A 580 -7.31 5.01 -3.33
N LEU A 581 -8.57 5.19 -3.72
CA LEU A 581 -9.74 4.74 -2.97
C LEU A 581 -9.96 3.23 -3.18
N PRO A 582 -10.77 2.53 -2.35
CA PRO A 582 -10.93 1.08 -2.44
C PRO A 582 -11.61 0.61 -3.73
N ASP A 583 -12.25 1.52 -4.46
CA ASP A 583 -12.83 1.30 -5.79
C ASP A 583 -11.80 1.49 -6.94
N GLY A 584 -10.56 1.87 -6.63
CA GLY A 584 -9.48 2.13 -7.57
C GLY A 584 -9.42 3.58 -8.08
N THR A 585 -10.25 4.49 -7.56
CA THR A 585 -10.20 5.91 -7.94
C THR A 585 -8.98 6.59 -7.33
N GLU A 586 -8.11 7.15 -8.17
CA GLU A 586 -6.97 7.96 -7.73
C GLU A 586 -7.39 9.43 -7.51
N ILE A 587 -7.06 10.00 -6.36
CA ILE A 587 -7.35 11.41 -6.02
C ILE A 587 -6.10 12.14 -5.53
N LEU A 588 -5.99 13.44 -5.82
CA LEU A 588 -4.93 14.29 -5.26
C LEU A 588 -5.19 14.54 -3.77
N ARG A 589 -4.23 14.20 -2.92
CA ARG A 589 -4.39 14.31 -1.46
C ARG A 589 -4.34 15.75 -0.97
N GLY A 590 -3.42 16.55 -1.50
CA GLY A 590 -3.21 17.92 -1.05
C GLY A 590 -4.47 18.78 -1.19
N PRO A 591 -5.06 18.88 -2.38
CA PRO A 591 -6.35 19.55 -2.59
C PRO A 591 -7.54 18.96 -1.82
N LEU A 592 -7.41 17.79 -1.22
CA LEU A 592 -8.46 17.16 -0.43
C LEU A 592 -8.30 17.43 1.07
N LEU A 593 -7.08 17.28 1.58
CA LEU A 593 -6.73 17.44 3.00
C LEU A 593 -6.63 18.91 3.39
N TYR A 594 -5.97 19.66 2.53
CA TYR A 594 -5.80 21.10 2.63
C TYR A 594 -6.32 21.62 1.30
N PRO A 595 -7.63 21.47 1.03
CA PRO A 595 -8.19 22.08 -0.14
C PRO A 595 -7.71 23.52 -0.10
N TYR A 596 -7.19 24.00 -1.22
CA TYR A 596 -6.86 25.40 -1.41
C TYR A 596 -7.96 26.32 -0.84
N ALA A 597 -9.20 25.82 -0.72
CA ALA A 597 -10.31 26.30 0.09
C ALA A 597 -9.92 26.90 1.46
N THR A 598 -9.03 26.27 2.21
CA THR A 598 -8.79 26.58 3.62
C THR A 598 -7.96 27.86 3.79
N ALA A 599 -6.78 27.96 3.16
CA ALA A 599 -5.87 29.09 3.36
C ALA A 599 -5.56 29.90 2.08
N GLY A 600 -6.06 29.52 0.91
CA GLY A 600 -5.80 30.24 -0.35
C GLY A 600 -4.37 30.13 -0.89
N ILE A 601 -3.51 29.29 -0.29
CA ILE A 601 -2.11 29.12 -0.69
C ILE A 601 -1.91 27.89 -1.59
N SER A 602 -1.01 28.01 -2.58
CA SER A 602 -0.54 26.88 -3.40
C SER A 602 0.86 26.42 -3.01
N LEU A 603 1.62 27.26 -2.31
CA LEU A 603 3.03 27.06 -2.02
C LEU A 603 3.45 27.65 -0.69
N ILE A 604 4.25 26.90 0.07
CA ILE A 604 4.98 27.38 1.24
C ILE A 604 6.49 27.15 1.08
N ASP A 605 7.29 28.09 1.55
CA ASP A 605 8.75 27.97 1.67
C ASP A 605 9.25 28.68 2.94
N TRP A 606 10.53 28.54 3.25
CA TRP A 606 11.15 29.06 4.46
C TRP A 606 12.27 30.04 4.14
N THR A 607 12.51 30.98 5.04
CA THR A 607 13.65 31.90 4.96
C THR A 607 14.96 31.13 4.82
N SER A 608 15.25 30.23 5.75
CA SER A 608 16.44 29.39 5.79
C SER A 608 16.06 27.93 6.08
N ALA A 609 16.52 26.99 5.26
CA ALA A 609 16.18 25.57 5.43
C ALA A 609 17.02 24.87 6.53
N GLY A 610 17.03 25.40 7.76
CA GLY A 610 17.88 24.92 8.86
C GLY A 610 17.65 23.44 9.21
N SER A 611 16.42 22.97 9.02
CA SER A 611 16.01 21.58 9.27
C SER A 611 15.37 20.90 8.05
N LYS A 612 15.35 21.54 6.88
CA LYS A 612 14.62 21.08 5.69
C LYS A 612 15.53 20.92 4.48
N PHE A 613 15.09 20.12 3.51
CA PHE A 613 15.81 19.93 2.26
C PHE A 613 15.33 20.97 1.25
N VAL A 614 16.24 21.51 0.43
CA VAL A 614 15.86 22.29 -0.75
C VAL A 614 15.94 21.34 -1.93
N TYR A 615 14.98 21.41 -2.86
CA TYR A 615 14.85 20.45 -3.96
C TYR A 615 16.19 19.99 -4.57
N ALA A 616 16.44 18.67 -4.58
CA ALA A 616 17.67 18.00 -5.03
C ALA A 616 18.98 18.40 -4.28
N ARG A 617 18.89 19.03 -3.10
CA ARG A 617 20.03 19.45 -2.27
C ARG A 617 19.88 18.89 -0.85
N PRO A 618 20.90 18.21 -0.29
CA PRO A 618 20.87 17.73 1.08
C PRO A 618 20.65 18.87 2.10
N GLN A 619 20.01 18.61 3.24
CA GLN A 619 19.76 19.58 4.31
C GLN A 619 20.99 20.39 4.73
N THR A 620 22.15 19.73 4.90
CA THR A 620 23.40 20.40 5.26
C THR A 620 23.86 21.38 4.18
N ALA A 621 23.59 21.09 2.90
CA ALA A 621 23.86 22.01 1.81
C ALA A 621 22.78 23.10 1.70
N ALA A 622 21.51 22.76 1.97
CA ALA A 622 20.37 23.67 1.88
C ALA A 622 20.45 24.81 2.89
N ALA A 623 20.77 24.51 4.15
CA ALA A 623 21.01 25.52 5.19
C ALA A 623 22.20 26.44 4.86
N LEU A 624 23.18 25.93 4.11
CA LEU A 624 24.33 26.72 3.64
C LEU A 624 24.00 27.57 2.42
N GLN A 625 22.93 27.28 1.68
CA GLN A 625 22.53 28.00 0.46
C GLN A 625 21.65 29.23 0.74
N ARG A 626 20.95 29.25 1.88
CA ARG A 626 20.14 30.36 2.38
C ARG A 626 20.44 30.57 3.87
N ARG A 627 21.54 31.22 4.22
CA ARG A 627 21.96 31.35 5.63
C ARG A 627 21.15 32.42 6.35
N ARG A 628 20.62 32.08 7.53
CA ARG A 628 19.81 32.95 8.40
C ARG A 628 20.36 34.36 8.60
N ASP A 629 21.69 34.50 8.65
CA ASP A 629 22.39 35.78 8.77
C ASP A 629 22.04 36.79 7.65
N CYS A 630 21.60 36.31 6.48
CA CYS A 630 21.25 37.17 5.35
C CYS A 630 19.74 37.17 5.06
N VAL A 631 19.12 35.99 5.07
CA VAL A 631 17.73 35.81 4.60
C VAL A 631 16.68 35.82 5.72
N GLY A 632 17.10 35.78 6.98
CA GLY A 632 16.18 35.78 8.11
C GLY A 632 15.38 37.09 8.17
N LEU A 633 14.16 37.00 8.72
CA LEU A 633 13.19 38.08 8.68
C LEU A 633 13.53 39.14 9.74
N LYS A 634 13.90 40.35 9.29
CA LYS A 634 14.30 41.48 10.16
C LYS A 634 13.18 42.48 10.41
N GLY A 635 12.28 42.62 9.44
CA GLY A 635 11.14 43.53 9.54
C GLY A 635 9.99 43.07 8.68
N LEU A 636 8.81 43.58 9.00
CA LEU A 636 7.58 43.41 8.24
C LEU A 636 7.23 44.76 7.64
N VAL A 637 7.06 44.79 6.33
CA VAL A 637 6.63 45.97 5.58
C VAL A 637 5.17 45.75 5.17
N LEU A 638 4.31 46.68 5.54
CA LEU A 638 2.91 46.67 5.14
C LEU A 638 2.82 46.75 3.62
N ASP A 639 2.08 45.83 3.00
CA ASP A 639 1.88 45.85 1.55
C ASP A 639 1.12 47.12 1.16
N GLN A 640 1.63 47.84 0.15
CA GLN A 640 1.05 49.12 -0.26
C GLN A 640 -0.38 48.95 -0.80
N ALA A 641 -0.66 47.87 -1.54
CA ALA A 641 -2.00 47.62 -2.07
C ALA A 641 -2.99 47.30 -0.94
N PHE A 642 -2.55 46.53 0.06
CA PHE A 642 -3.34 46.26 1.26
C PHE A 642 -3.66 47.55 2.02
N LYS A 643 -2.64 48.39 2.23
CA LYS A 643 -2.78 49.69 2.87
C LYS A 643 -3.80 50.58 2.18
N ASP A 644 -3.69 50.68 0.85
CA ASP A 644 -4.58 51.48 0.02
C ASP A 644 -6.02 50.93 0.02
N TYR A 645 -6.18 49.60 -0.03
CA TYR A 645 -7.48 48.93 -0.08
C TYR A 645 -8.25 49.01 1.24
N HIS A 646 -7.56 48.79 2.37
CA HIS A 646 -8.16 48.79 3.71
C HIS A 646 -8.11 50.16 4.41
N GLY A 647 -7.51 51.17 3.77
CA GLY A 647 -7.40 52.53 4.32
C GLY A 647 -6.56 52.61 5.59
N VAL A 648 -5.56 51.73 5.73
CA VAL A 648 -4.69 51.68 6.92
C VAL A 648 -3.79 52.91 6.96
N GLY A 649 -4.00 53.75 7.96
CA GLY A 649 -3.22 54.95 8.18
C GLY A 649 -2.05 54.75 9.16
N PRO A 650 -1.09 55.69 9.21
CA PRO A 650 -0.04 55.69 10.23
C PRO A 650 -0.55 55.77 11.68
N SER A 651 -1.82 56.16 11.87
CA SER A 651 -2.50 56.17 13.16
C SER A 651 -3.04 54.81 13.59
N ASP A 652 -3.21 53.87 12.65
CA ASP A 652 -3.63 52.51 12.96
C ASP A 652 -2.42 51.68 13.41
N PHE A 653 -1.39 51.61 12.55
CA PHE A 653 -0.08 51.04 12.90
C PHE A 653 0.98 51.47 11.86
N ARG A 654 2.25 51.17 12.13
CA ARG A 654 3.38 51.61 11.28
C ARG A 654 3.50 50.79 10.00
N ASP A 655 3.95 51.45 8.93
CA ASP A 655 4.24 50.83 7.63
C ASP A 655 5.38 49.81 7.69
N THR A 656 6.28 49.93 8.66
CA THR A 656 7.37 48.97 8.87
C THR A 656 7.54 48.68 10.35
N ILE A 657 7.49 47.41 10.70
CA ILE A 657 7.65 46.90 12.05
C ILE A 657 8.92 46.07 12.08
N PHE A 658 9.92 46.53 12.82
CA PHE A 658 11.18 45.81 13.00
C PHE A 658 11.06 44.82 14.16
N THR A 659 12.00 43.87 14.18
CA THR A 659 12.22 42.99 15.32
C THR A 659 12.44 43.80 16.60
N ASP A 660 12.01 43.25 17.73
CA ASP A 660 12.08 43.93 19.01
C ASP A 660 13.56 44.09 19.41
N PRO A 661 14.03 45.32 19.71
CA PRO A 661 15.42 45.55 20.11
C PRO A 661 15.82 44.79 21.38
N GLU A 662 14.88 44.46 22.28
CA GLU A 662 15.20 43.65 23.46
C GLU A 662 15.51 42.18 23.10
N ILE A 663 14.92 41.67 22.02
CA ILE A 663 15.11 40.30 21.53
C ILE A 663 16.28 40.24 20.53
N ASP A 664 16.43 41.27 19.70
CA ASP A 664 17.45 41.41 18.66
C ASP A 664 18.54 42.42 19.01
N TRP A 665 18.94 42.40 20.27
CA TRP A 665 19.87 43.35 20.84
C TRP A 665 21.26 43.29 20.20
N HIS A 666 21.64 42.17 19.57
CA HIS A 666 22.96 42.02 18.93
C HIS A 666 23.13 42.96 17.75
N ASP A 667 22.10 43.08 16.90
CA ASP A 667 22.11 44.01 15.79
C ASP A 667 22.03 45.46 16.29
N GLU A 668 21.28 45.73 17.36
CA GLU A 668 21.21 47.05 17.98
C GLU A 668 22.55 47.49 18.62
N ASP A 669 23.21 46.61 19.38
CA ASP A 669 24.50 46.88 20.01
C ASP A 669 25.60 47.13 18.98
N ARG A 670 25.62 46.33 17.91
CA ARG A 670 26.55 46.53 16.79
C ARG A 670 26.21 47.79 15.99
N TYR A 671 24.92 48.11 15.85
CA TYR A 671 24.45 49.37 15.27
C TYR A 671 25.02 50.56 16.05
N PHE A 672 24.86 50.61 17.37
CA PHE A 672 25.39 51.71 18.19
C PHE A 672 26.91 51.75 18.24
N ALA A 673 27.58 50.62 18.04
CA ALA A 673 29.04 50.55 17.96
C ALA A 673 29.61 50.91 16.58
N GLY A 674 28.78 51.13 15.55
CA GLY A 674 29.23 51.31 14.16
C GLY A 674 29.90 50.06 13.57
N LYS A 675 29.59 48.88 14.10
CA LYS A 675 30.20 47.57 13.76
C LYS A 675 29.19 46.57 13.23
N LEU A 676 28.11 47.07 12.64
CA LEU A 676 26.99 46.26 12.19
C LEU A 676 27.44 45.32 11.08
N SER A 677 27.50 44.01 11.36
CA SER A 677 28.01 43.02 10.41
C SER A 677 27.07 41.87 10.13
N ILE A 678 27.20 41.33 8.92
CA ILE A 678 26.40 40.20 8.49
C ILE A 678 26.80 38.91 9.22
N ILE A 679 28.07 38.78 9.62
CA ILE A 679 28.61 37.62 10.33
C ILE A 679 28.38 37.81 11.83
N THR A 680 27.17 37.56 12.30
CA THR A 680 26.87 37.45 13.73
C THR A 680 26.89 36.01 14.21
N SER A 681 26.67 35.01 13.35
CA SER A 681 26.41 33.60 13.70
C SER A 681 25.26 33.38 14.71
N GLN A 682 24.61 34.47 15.12
CA GLN A 682 23.70 34.56 16.27
C GLN A 682 22.30 34.99 15.86
N PHE A 683 22.02 35.26 14.58
CA PHE A 683 20.68 35.61 14.15
C PHE A 683 19.77 34.39 14.26
N PRO A 684 18.81 34.33 15.20
CA PRO A 684 18.18 33.07 15.56
C PRO A 684 17.02 32.68 14.62
N TRP A 685 16.49 33.64 13.85
CA TRP A 685 15.26 33.45 13.08
C TRP A 685 15.50 32.83 11.71
N ALA A 686 15.49 31.50 11.69
CA ALA A 686 15.66 30.71 10.48
C ALA A 686 14.37 29.99 10.06
N GLU A 687 13.35 29.94 10.93
CA GLU A 687 12.20 29.05 10.75
C GLU A 687 10.94 29.76 10.24
N ASP A 688 11.05 31.04 9.88
CA ASP A 688 9.96 31.79 9.27
C ASP A 688 9.54 31.24 7.91
N GLU A 689 8.24 31.27 7.68
CA GLU A 689 7.60 30.87 6.45
C GLU A 689 7.24 32.08 5.60
N PHE A 690 7.45 31.95 4.31
CA PHE A 690 6.86 32.85 3.35
C PHE A 690 6.06 32.08 2.31
N PHE A 691 5.08 32.78 1.77
CA PHE A 691 4.07 32.27 0.87
C PHE A 691 4.36 32.76 -0.54
N ASP A 692 3.86 32.01 -1.53
CA ASP A 692 3.76 32.50 -2.92
C ASP A 692 5.13 32.79 -3.58
N GLY A 693 6.11 31.89 -3.41
CA GLY A 693 7.43 32.03 -4.04
C GLY A 693 8.21 30.73 -4.19
N ASN A 694 8.60 30.38 -5.42
CA ASN A 694 9.59 29.34 -5.67
C ASN A 694 10.97 30.00 -5.83
N ILE A 695 11.79 29.97 -4.78
CA ILE A 695 13.16 30.49 -4.84
C ILE A 695 14.20 29.39 -5.16
N SER A 696 13.73 28.16 -5.36
CA SER A 696 14.51 26.97 -5.69
C SER A 696 14.55 26.68 -7.19
N THR A 697 15.27 25.63 -7.58
CA THR A 697 15.29 25.12 -8.96
C THR A 697 14.22 24.06 -9.22
N ARG A 698 13.20 23.93 -8.35
CA ARG A 698 12.07 23.01 -8.56
C ARG A 698 11.38 23.34 -9.88
N THR A 699 11.17 22.32 -10.71
CA THR A 699 10.58 22.44 -12.06
C THR A 699 9.05 22.45 -12.05
N THR A 700 8.42 22.01 -10.97
CA THR A 700 6.97 22.04 -10.80
C THR A 700 6.53 23.49 -10.80
N ASP A 701 5.76 23.87 -11.83
CA ASP A 701 5.13 25.17 -11.89
C ASP A 701 4.07 25.29 -10.79
N TRP A 702 3.89 26.49 -10.30
CA TRP A 702 2.82 26.85 -9.40
C TRP A 702 2.26 28.20 -9.85
N ALA A 703 0.98 28.45 -9.59
CA ALA A 703 0.34 29.72 -9.93
C ALA A 703 -0.29 30.36 -8.68
N PRO A 704 -0.29 31.69 -8.59
CA PRO A 704 -1.10 32.40 -7.61
C PRO A 704 -2.57 32.01 -7.78
N GLN A 705 -3.24 31.78 -6.67
CA GLN A 705 -4.62 31.31 -6.70
C GLN A 705 -5.59 32.47 -6.92
N ARG A 706 -6.63 32.21 -7.72
CA ARG A 706 -7.72 33.13 -7.97
C ARG A 706 -9.02 32.61 -7.35
N CYS A 707 -9.78 33.49 -6.71
CA CYS A 707 -11.14 33.18 -6.23
C CYS A 707 -12.16 33.98 -7.02
N SER A 708 -13.39 33.47 -7.04
CA SER A 708 -14.57 34.13 -7.60
C SER A 708 -15.12 35.23 -6.68
N ASP A 709 -14.56 35.38 -5.48
CA ASP A 709 -15.08 36.31 -4.48
C ASP A 709 -14.86 37.76 -4.93
N PRO A 710 -15.93 38.57 -5.05
CA PRO A 710 -15.82 39.96 -5.48
C PRO A 710 -15.10 40.86 -4.47
N ALA A 711 -15.00 40.47 -3.19
CA ALA A 711 -14.27 41.19 -2.16
C ALA A 711 -12.75 40.93 -2.20
N ALA A 712 -12.31 39.92 -2.96
CA ALA A 712 -10.90 39.60 -3.13
C ALA A 712 -10.19 40.60 -4.04
N PRO A 713 -9.19 41.35 -3.54
CA PRO A 713 -8.50 42.35 -4.35
C PRO A 713 -7.79 41.72 -5.56
N GLY A 714 -8.12 42.19 -6.76
CA GLY A 714 -7.58 41.66 -8.01
C GLY A 714 -8.00 40.21 -8.34
N GLY A 715 -8.99 39.67 -7.63
CA GLY A 715 -9.46 38.29 -7.77
C GLY A 715 -8.48 37.24 -7.28
N LEU A 716 -7.56 37.60 -6.38
CA LEU A 716 -6.60 36.67 -5.76
C LEU A 716 -7.14 36.10 -4.45
N CYS A 717 -6.99 34.80 -4.22
CA CYS A 717 -7.41 34.16 -2.95
C CYS A 717 -6.62 34.71 -1.75
N VAL A 718 -5.40 35.17 -2.00
CA VAL A 718 -4.45 35.66 -1.00
C VAL A 718 -4.17 37.12 -1.28
N GLU A 719 -4.52 37.96 -0.31
CA GLU A 719 -4.13 39.37 -0.29
C GLU A 719 -2.92 39.54 0.65
N PRO A 720 -1.73 39.87 0.13
CA PRO A 720 -0.56 40.12 0.98
C PRO A 720 -0.84 41.26 1.95
N MET A 721 -0.67 41.01 3.25
CA MET A 721 -0.72 42.05 4.29
C MET A 721 0.70 42.51 4.63
N PHE A 722 1.59 41.55 4.89
CA PHE A 722 2.98 41.83 5.22
C PHE A 722 3.93 41.20 4.23
N ARG A 723 4.88 42.01 3.79
CA ARG A 723 6.08 41.57 3.07
C ARG A 723 7.28 41.59 3.99
N GLY A 724 8.15 40.60 3.81
CA GLY A 724 9.35 40.51 4.63
C GLY A 724 10.45 41.45 4.16
N LEU A 725 11.09 42.12 5.12
CA LEU A 725 12.40 42.76 4.95
C LEU A 725 13.46 41.80 5.48
N ALA A 726 14.31 41.29 4.57
CA ALA A 726 15.40 40.42 4.96
C ALA A 726 16.49 41.20 5.71
N ARG A 727 17.19 40.53 6.65
CA ARG A 727 18.30 41.15 7.38
C ARG A 727 19.37 41.74 6.47
N PHE A 728 19.74 41.06 5.39
CA PHE A 728 20.70 41.59 4.41
C PHE A 728 20.26 42.94 3.84
N ASP A 729 19.00 43.04 3.40
CA ASP A 729 18.47 44.26 2.81
C ASP A 729 18.34 45.38 3.85
N TRP A 730 17.95 45.07 5.09
CA TRP A 730 17.97 46.05 6.18
C TRP A 730 19.37 46.61 6.44
N LEU A 731 20.38 45.73 6.53
CA LEU A 731 21.78 46.12 6.69
C LEU A 731 22.25 47.00 5.53
N ARG A 732 21.86 46.66 4.30
CA ARG A 732 22.22 47.41 3.10
C ARG A 732 21.69 48.83 3.14
N GLU A 733 20.38 48.98 3.36
CA GLU A 733 19.77 50.31 3.43
C GLU A 733 20.33 51.14 4.60
N PHE A 734 20.68 50.47 5.71
CA PHE A 734 21.39 51.11 6.81
C PHE A 734 22.73 51.70 6.35
N TRP A 735 23.62 50.91 5.75
CA TRP A 735 24.93 51.40 5.32
C TRP A 735 24.84 52.46 4.23
N TRP A 736 23.92 52.29 3.29
CA TRP A 736 23.67 53.25 2.22
C TRP A 736 23.23 54.61 2.77
N SER A 737 22.33 54.62 3.75
CA SER A 737 21.90 55.85 4.42
C SER A 737 23.00 56.50 5.27
N HIS A 738 24.04 55.74 5.66
CA HIS A 738 25.19 56.23 6.43
C HIS A 738 26.42 56.57 5.57
N GLY A 739 26.22 56.75 4.25
CA GLY A 739 27.25 57.25 3.35
C GLY A 739 28.15 56.18 2.74
N ASP A 740 27.81 54.89 2.90
CA ASP A 740 28.45 53.78 2.19
C ASP A 740 27.47 53.14 1.18
N PRO A 741 27.21 53.78 0.03
CA PRO A 741 26.28 53.27 -0.99
C PRO A 741 26.84 52.08 -1.78
N GLU A 742 28.07 51.65 -1.50
CA GLU A 742 28.72 50.51 -2.15
C GLU A 742 28.71 49.27 -1.27
N TRP A 743 28.17 49.37 -0.05
CA TRP A 743 28.04 48.24 0.84
C TRP A 743 27.13 47.14 0.27
N PRO A 744 27.53 45.85 0.37
CA PRO A 744 28.84 45.37 0.83
C PRO A 744 29.89 45.49 -0.30
N SER A 745 30.94 46.30 -0.12
CA SER A 745 31.98 46.51 -1.13
C SER A 745 33.04 45.40 -1.07
N GLU A 746 33.66 45.04 -2.21
CA GLU A 746 34.69 43.97 -2.30
C GLU A 746 35.98 44.29 -1.51
N GLY A 747 36.10 45.50 -0.96
CA GLY A 747 37.33 46.03 -0.37
C GLY A 747 37.32 46.27 1.13
N ASP A 748 36.20 46.09 1.84
CA ASP A 748 36.15 46.34 3.29
C ASP A 748 36.87 45.22 4.07
N PRO A 749 38.08 45.46 4.61
CA PRO A 749 38.87 44.43 5.28
C PRO A 749 38.33 44.08 6.67
N ASP A 750 37.51 44.96 7.28
CA ASP A 750 36.88 44.70 8.57
C ASP A 750 35.70 43.72 8.41
N PHE A 751 35.16 43.60 7.20
CA PHE A 751 34.06 42.70 6.84
C PHE A 751 34.51 41.44 6.09
N TRP A 752 35.49 41.59 5.20
CA TRP A 752 36.01 40.54 4.34
C TRP A 752 37.52 40.41 4.56
N PRO A 753 37.97 39.57 5.52
CA PRO A 753 39.39 39.43 5.86
C PRO A 753 40.32 38.98 4.71
N SER A 754 39.76 38.70 3.52
CA SER A 754 40.48 38.18 2.35
C SER A 754 40.22 38.93 1.02
N GLY A 755 39.53 40.08 1.03
CA GLY A 755 39.28 40.85 -0.21
C GLY A 755 38.48 40.08 -1.29
N ALA A 756 37.63 39.16 -0.84
CA ALA A 756 36.92 38.25 -1.73
C ALA A 756 35.51 38.78 -2.00
N GLY A 757 35.23 39.09 -3.27
CA GLY A 757 33.94 39.57 -3.76
C GLY A 757 32.80 38.54 -3.71
N ALA A 758 32.10 38.32 -4.83
CA ALA A 758 30.93 37.43 -4.91
C ALA A 758 31.08 36.05 -4.22
N LYS A 759 32.29 35.47 -4.21
CA LYS A 759 32.57 34.21 -3.50
C LYS A 759 32.40 34.33 -1.99
N ALA A 760 32.85 35.41 -1.35
CA ALA A 760 32.69 35.56 0.09
C ALA A 760 31.23 35.82 0.46
N MET A 761 30.48 36.49 -0.41
CA MET A 761 29.04 36.60 -0.26
C MET A 761 28.34 35.24 -0.33
N ASP A 762 28.78 34.34 -1.20
CA ASP A 762 28.28 32.96 -1.24
C ASP A 762 28.68 32.16 -0.01
N ASP A 763 29.92 32.33 0.46
CA ASP A 763 30.43 31.69 1.65
C ASP A 763 29.75 32.20 2.94
N THR A 764 29.14 33.39 2.91
CA THR A 764 28.46 34.01 4.06
C THR A 764 26.94 33.83 4.00
N CYS A 765 26.32 34.17 2.87
CA CYS A 765 24.87 34.12 2.70
C CYS A 765 24.36 32.82 2.07
N GLY A 766 25.24 32.10 1.37
CA GLY A 766 24.85 30.98 0.55
C GLY A 766 24.49 31.37 -0.88
N ALA A 767 24.72 30.44 -1.80
CA ALA A 767 24.60 30.71 -3.24
C ALA A 767 23.16 30.98 -3.74
N MET A 768 22.13 30.74 -2.92
CA MET A 768 20.73 30.99 -3.25
C MET A 768 20.13 32.18 -2.50
N ALA A 769 20.85 32.76 -1.54
CA ALA A 769 20.31 33.82 -0.72
C ALA A 769 20.12 35.13 -1.50
N LEU A 770 21.01 35.44 -2.45
CA LEU A 770 21.11 36.78 -3.05
C LEU A 770 20.81 36.79 -4.56
N THR A 771 20.34 37.93 -5.07
CA THR A 771 20.05 38.21 -6.48
C THR A 771 20.85 39.39 -6.99
N ALA A 772 21.33 39.34 -8.24
CA ALA A 772 22.01 40.49 -8.85
C ALA A 772 21.04 41.67 -8.97
N TYR A 773 21.56 42.90 -8.87
CA TYR A 773 20.75 44.11 -8.97
C TYR A 773 21.45 45.18 -9.81
N THR A 774 20.70 46.16 -10.30
CA THR A 774 21.24 47.30 -11.04
C THR A 774 21.14 48.54 -10.16
N ARG A 775 22.26 49.23 -9.94
CA ARG A 775 22.35 50.47 -9.15
C ARG A 775 21.67 51.63 -9.91
N GLY A 776 21.35 52.71 -9.20
CA GLY A 776 20.71 53.90 -9.78
C GLY A 776 21.51 54.62 -10.87
N ASP A 777 22.82 54.35 -11.00
CA ASP A 777 23.70 54.81 -12.08
C ASP A 777 23.74 53.84 -13.28
N GLY A 778 22.97 52.76 -13.25
CA GLY A 778 22.92 51.72 -14.28
C GLY A 778 23.99 50.64 -14.15
N MET A 779 24.87 50.70 -13.14
CA MET A 779 25.88 49.68 -12.91
C MET A 779 25.21 48.38 -12.42
N GLN A 780 25.40 47.29 -13.18
CA GLN A 780 25.04 45.95 -12.72
C GLN A 780 25.98 45.54 -11.60
N MET A 781 25.41 45.43 -10.41
CA MET A 781 26.09 44.88 -9.25
C MET A 781 25.81 43.38 -9.22
N ALA A 782 26.84 42.59 -8.90
CA ALA A 782 26.62 41.20 -8.54
C ALA A 782 25.65 41.10 -7.33
N ARG A 783 25.10 39.91 -7.10
CA ARG A 783 24.27 39.50 -5.94
C ARG A 783 24.18 40.54 -4.80
N GLY A 784 23.06 41.26 -4.68
CA GLY A 784 22.90 42.29 -3.66
C GLY A 784 21.48 42.59 -3.19
N SER A 785 20.49 41.71 -3.37
CA SER A 785 19.25 41.70 -2.56
C SER A 785 18.86 40.26 -2.21
N ALA A 786 18.32 40.02 -1.02
CA ALA A 786 17.91 38.69 -0.60
C ALA A 786 16.68 38.19 -1.40
N ARG A 787 16.68 36.91 -1.80
CA ARG A 787 15.54 36.29 -2.52
C ARG A 787 14.25 36.22 -1.70
N THR A 788 14.39 36.28 -0.38
CA THR A 788 13.30 36.29 0.59
C THR A 788 12.74 37.69 0.84
N ASN A 789 13.46 38.75 0.42
CA ASN A 789 13.00 40.12 0.54
C ASN A 789 11.76 40.35 -0.34
N GLY A 790 10.76 41.05 0.21
CA GLY A 790 9.50 41.34 -0.48
C GLY A 790 8.55 40.14 -0.61
N ARG A 791 8.90 38.96 -0.10
CA ARG A 791 8.00 37.79 -0.07
C ARG A 791 6.89 37.98 0.94
N ILE A 792 5.79 37.27 0.77
CA ILE A 792 4.60 37.39 1.62
C ILE A 792 4.85 36.59 2.89
N PHE A 793 4.80 37.23 4.05
CA PHE A 793 4.94 36.57 5.36
C PHE A 793 3.64 36.63 6.17
N GLY A 794 2.73 37.54 5.81
CA GLY A 794 1.39 37.60 6.39
C GLY A 794 0.37 37.98 5.33
N PHE A 795 -0.81 37.38 5.36
CA PHE A 795 -1.84 37.62 4.35
C PHE A 795 -3.26 37.39 4.85
N PHE A 796 -4.21 37.91 4.08
CA PHE A 796 -5.64 37.65 4.20
C PHE A 796 -6.09 36.59 3.19
N SER A 797 -6.82 35.57 3.65
CA SER A 797 -7.40 34.52 2.81
C SER A 797 -8.89 34.80 2.54
N TYR A 798 -9.23 35.00 1.27
CA TYR A 798 -10.59 35.28 0.79
C TYR A 798 -11.31 34.04 0.25
N LYS A 799 -10.75 32.85 0.45
CA LYS A 799 -11.24 31.69 -0.29
C LYS A 799 -12.62 31.21 0.15
N MET A 800 -13.02 31.52 1.39
CA MET A 800 -14.27 31.07 2.00
C MET A 800 -15.30 32.18 2.21
N THR A 801 -15.04 33.42 1.80
CA THR A 801 -15.81 34.58 2.26
C THR A 801 -17.27 34.63 1.77
N GLU A 802 -17.63 33.97 0.67
CA GLU A 802 -19.02 33.99 0.16
C GLU A 802 -20.02 33.31 1.12
N ASP A 803 -19.66 32.15 1.70
CA ASP A 803 -20.53 31.37 2.60
C ASP A 803 -20.15 31.54 4.09
N LYS A 804 -19.02 32.20 4.36
CA LYS A 804 -18.50 32.36 5.72
C LYS A 804 -19.32 33.32 6.57
N PRO A 805 -19.63 32.97 7.84
CA PRO A 805 -20.27 33.87 8.77
C PRO A 805 -19.48 35.19 8.89
N GLY A 806 -20.15 36.30 8.57
CA GLY A 806 -19.55 37.64 8.58
C GLY A 806 -18.82 38.03 7.29
N GLY A 807 -18.54 37.09 6.38
CA GLY A 807 -17.91 37.37 5.08
C GLY A 807 -16.51 37.98 5.18
N ARG A 808 -15.77 37.66 6.26
CA ARG A 808 -14.45 38.26 6.55
C ARG A 808 -13.30 37.29 6.25
N PRO A 809 -12.19 37.74 5.66
CA PRO A 809 -11.06 36.87 5.35
C PRO A 809 -10.39 36.32 6.63
N ASP A 810 -9.75 35.16 6.52
CA ASP A 810 -8.87 34.61 7.57
C ASP A 810 -7.49 35.26 7.51
N VAL A 811 -6.73 35.19 8.62
CA VAL A 811 -5.41 35.81 8.72
C VAL A 811 -4.37 34.75 9.02
N TYR A 812 -3.28 34.76 8.25
CA TYR A 812 -2.19 33.80 8.37
C TYR A 812 -0.86 34.50 8.39
N TRP A 813 -0.10 34.30 9.47
CA TRP A 813 1.25 34.80 9.64
C TRP A 813 2.24 33.63 9.77
N GLY A 814 3.24 33.61 8.88
CA GLY A 814 4.36 32.68 8.88
C GLY A 814 5.51 33.09 9.79
N PHE A 815 5.23 33.96 10.77
CA PHE A 815 6.17 34.52 11.71
C PHE A 815 5.55 34.61 13.10
N ASP A 816 6.40 34.59 14.13
CA ASP A 816 5.98 34.85 15.50
C ASP A 816 5.82 36.36 15.74
N PRO A 817 4.62 36.86 16.09
CA PRO A 817 4.41 38.29 16.33
C PRO A 817 5.12 38.78 17.60
N TYR A 818 5.39 37.91 18.58
CA TYR A 818 6.02 38.28 19.85
C TYR A 818 7.44 38.84 19.66
N ARG A 819 8.15 38.43 18.60
CA ARG A 819 9.53 38.86 18.34
C ARG A 819 9.65 40.25 17.74
N PHE A 820 8.55 40.84 17.30
CA PHE A 820 8.51 42.17 16.70
C PHE A 820 8.25 43.22 17.77
N ASN A 821 8.49 44.50 17.44
CA ASN A 821 8.23 45.59 18.38
C ASN A 821 6.82 45.46 19.01
N SER A 822 6.81 45.20 20.31
CA SER A 822 5.61 44.73 21.02
C SER A 822 4.40 45.64 20.85
N GLU A 823 4.57 46.95 21.04
CA GLU A 823 3.46 47.90 20.94
C GLU A 823 2.92 48.01 19.51
N GLN A 824 3.81 48.09 18.51
CA GLN A 824 3.38 48.14 17.11
C GLN A 824 2.64 46.87 16.68
N MET A 825 3.08 45.69 17.13
CA MET A 825 2.44 44.45 16.77
C MET A 825 1.08 44.25 17.48
N LYS A 826 0.96 44.70 18.73
CA LYS A 826 -0.34 44.74 19.43
C LYS A 826 -1.34 45.62 18.68
N ASP A 827 -0.91 46.77 18.16
CA ASP A 827 -1.78 47.65 17.37
C ASP A 827 -2.27 46.97 16.09
N VAL A 828 -1.42 46.20 15.40
CA VAL A 828 -1.82 45.38 14.25
C VAL A 828 -2.86 44.33 14.66
N ILE A 829 -2.62 43.59 15.75
CA ILE A 829 -3.54 42.53 16.21
C ILE A 829 -4.89 43.13 16.60
N ARG A 830 -4.89 44.25 17.33
CA ARG A 830 -6.12 45.00 17.66
C ARG A 830 -6.87 45.42 16.40
N TRP A 831 -6.14 45.91 15.40
CA TRP A 831 -6.76 46.30 14.13
C TRP A 831 -7.38 45.09 13.43
N VAL A 832 -6.69 43.94 13.36
CA VAL A 832 -7.25 42.70 12.77
C VAL A 832 -8.52 42.27 13.52
N LEU A 833 -8.47 42.19 14.85
CA LEU A 833 -9.60 41.71 15.66
C LEU A 833 -10.80 42.67 15.59
N SER A 834 -10.57 43.99 15.70
CA SER A 834 -11.66 44.97 15.71
C SER A 834 -12.18 45.33 14.32
N ARG A 835 -11.30 45.57 13.34
CA ARG A 835 -11.69 46.07 12.01
C ARG A 835 -11.97 44.96 11.02
N ASN A 836 -11.16 43.90 11.02
CA ASN A 836 -11.34 42.81 10.07
C ASN A 836 -12.34 41.77 10.59
N PHE A 837 -12.21 41.33 11.84
CA PHE A 837 -13.13 40.33 12.41
C PHE A 837 -14.39 40.92 13.04
N GLU A 838 -14.43 42.25 13.24
CA GLU A 838 -15.55 42.98 13.84
C GLU A 838 -15.91 42.44 15.23
N LEU A 839 -14.90 42.07 16.00
CA LEU A 839 -15.08 41.71 17.40
C LEU A 839 -15.38 42.97 18.22
N GLU A 840 -16.20 42.81 19.25
CA GLU A 840 -16.40 43.87 20.23
C GLU A 840 -15.11 44.08 21.01
N VAL A 841 -14.66 45.34 21.14
CA VAL A 841 -13.41 45.68 21.83
C VAL A 841 -13.64 46.73 22.90
N LEU A 842 -12.83 46.66 23.95
CA LEU A 842 -12.78 47.62 25.05
C LEU A 842 -12.32 48.99 24.53
N ASN A 843 -13.04 50.04 24.93
CA ASN A 843 -12.75 51.43 24.56
C ASN A 843 -11.55 52.01 25.32
#